data_AF-A0A9P7V1J2-F1
#
_entry.id   AF-A0A9P7V1J2-F1
#
_cell.length_a   1.000
_cell.length_b   1.000
_cell.length_c   1.000
_cell.angle_alpha   90.00
_cell.angle_beta   90.00
_cell.angle_gamma   90.00
#
_symmetry.space_group_name_H-M   'P 1'
#
loop_
_entity.id
_entity.type
_entity.pdbx_description
1 polymer ?
#
loop_
_entity_poly.entity_id
_entity_poly.type
_entity_poly.pdbx_seq_one_letter_code
_entity_poly.pdbx_strand_id
1 'polypeptide(L)'
;MTFELTHNPADTRTDQPLLLGKALLQHQHTGVLPSSFKALELLPLSDPVASTSMPESWVRGAMLIRLNSLIRGHSGVRWELLEKIQQIMNANITPFVPLRGSISASGDLSPLSYIAGTIIGNPSIRVFDGPAAMGARTIRPSNKALADHDIQPMPLASKEPLGIVNGTAFSASVAALALNEAVHLALLSQVCTAMGTEALSGTRANYDPFIHAIARPHPGQVEFANNVWNLLDGSKLAHLGEEEVSLQDDKYSLRQDRYPLRTSPQFIGPQIEDLLSALSAVTQECNSTTDNPLIDGETGEIHHGGNFQAMAVTNAMEKTRLALHHIGKLIFAQSTELVNPAMNRGLPPSLAASDPSLNYHTKGADIATAAYVAELGHLANPVSTHVQSAEMHNQAVNSLALVSARATISSLEVLSLLTSTYLYILCQALDLRVLRVDFDEGFERIVADELRLVFRSHLDASRQSMFGSKALKIMFQTLDQTSTMDVADQMSAAAASSVPILTELFLQTGSDGPGLLSSISTFRSNVASRATTLMNELRKVYLSGERGPAPASPHLGKTKMIYEYIRVGLGVKMHGLENFNSFSSEMGENDTIGQQISTIHEAIRDGKMQKAVLNLFSGLGTQTFHNVGQPYQRLPRVHTRL
;
A
#
# COMPACT_ATOMS: atom_id res chain seq x y z
N MET A 1 30.13 -17.18 39.05
CA MET A 1 28.87 -16.49 38.75
C MET A 1 27.76 -17.53 38.71
N THR A 2 26.88 -17.53 39.70
CA THR A 2 25.61 -18.27 39.68
C THR A 2 24.67 -17.54 38.73
N PHE A 3 24.26 -18.21 37.66
CA PHE A 3 23.35 -17.62 36.68
C PHE A 3 21.95 -17.49 37.28
N GLU A 4 21.46 -16.26 37.35
CA GLU A 4 20.03 -16.00 37.49
C GLU A 4 19.34 -16.35 36.18
N LEU A 5 19.03 -17.62 36.03
CA LEU A 5 18.02 -18.06 35.08
C LEU A 5 16.67 -17.61 35.61
N THR A 6 15.89 -16.96 34.73
CA THR A 6 14.42 -16.91 34.74
C THR A 6 13.80 -17.26 36.10
N HIS A 7 13.44 -16.23 36.87
CA HIS A 7 12.95 -16.28 38.24
C HIS A 7 11.72 -17.20 38.46
N ASN A 8 11.87 -18.52 38.49
CA ASN A 8 11.54 -19.33 39.66
C ASN A 8 11.95 -20.81 39.46
N PRO A 9 12.52 -21.46 40.49
CA PRO A 9 12.94 -20.84 41.71
C PRO A 9 14.40 -20.40 41.52
N ALA A 10 14.56 -19.09 41.38
CA ALA A 10 15.87 -18.42 41.38
C ALA A 10 16.55 -18.50 42.76
N ASP A 11 16.10 -19.42 43.62
CA ASP A 11 16.72 -19.87 44.86
C ASP A 11 17.69 -21.06 44.61
N THR A 12 17.63 -21.70 43.44
CA THR A 12 18.52 -22.81 43.10
C THR A 12 19.92 -22.31 42.71
N ARG A 13 20.96 -23.05 43.11
CA ARG A 13 22.37 -22.70 42.87
C ARG A 13 23.11 -23.93 42.37
N THR A 14 24.08 -23.73 41.49
CA THR A 14 24.97 -24.79 40.98
C THR A 14 26.35 -24.23 40.69
N ASP A 15 27.37 -25.06 40.88
CA ASP A 15 28.76 -24.84 40.49
C ASP A 15 29.10 -25.43 39.11
N GLN A 16 28.10 -25.91 38.36
CA GLN A 16 28.23 -26.53 37.03
C GLN A 16 27.67 -25.62 35.91
N PRO A 17 28.30 -24.47 35.62
CA PRO A 17 27.73 -23.44 34.74
C PRO A 17 27.55 -23.92 33.28
N LEU A 18 28.40 -24.83 32.81
CA LEU A 18 28.28 -25.38 31.46
C LEU A 18 27.08 -26.33 31.31
N LEU A 19 26.78 -27.13 32.33
CA LEU A 19 25.61 -28.00 32.33
C LEU A 19 24.33 -27.18 32.45
N LEU A 20 24.36 -26.11 33.26
CA LEU A 20 23.28 -25.17 33.37
C LEU A 20 22.95 -24.49 32.03
N GLY A 21 23.98 -24.10 31.28
CA GLY A 21 23.84 -23.57 29.92
C GLY A 21 23.17 -24.56 28.95
N LYS A 22 23.52 -25.84 29.02
CA LYS A 22 22.86 -26.89 28.22
C LYS A 22 21.40 -27.09 28.61
N ALA A 23 21.09 -27.09 29.90
CA ALA A 23 19.71 -27.19 30.40
C ALA A 23 18.85 -26.00 29.97
N LEU A 24 19.43 -24.79 29.93
CA LEU A 24 18.77 -23.60 29.38
C LEU A 24 18.37 -23.82 27.92
N LEU A 25 19.30 -24.24 27.07
CA LEU A 25 18.99 -24.45 25.65
C LEU A 25 17.98 -25.59 25.45
N GLN A 26 18.14 -26.70 26.18
CA GLN A 26 17.28 -27.87 26.05
C GLN A 26 15.81 -27.54 26.29
N HIS A 27 15.48 -26.80 27.36
CA HIS A 27 14.07 -26.48 27.65
C HIS A 27 13.51 -25.33 26.79
N GLN A 28 14.36 -24.59 26.07
CA GLN A 28 13.93 -23.55 25.13
C GLN A 28 13.71 -24.09 23.70
N HIS A 29 14.28 -25.26 23.37
CA HIS A 29 14.02 -26.01 22.14
C HIS A 29 12.65 -26.71 22.15
N THR A 30 11.59 -25.94 22.36
CA THR A 30 10.21 -26.44 22.55
C THR A 30 9.25 -26.08 21.43
N GLY A 31 9.67 -25.22 20.49
CA GLY A 31 8.80 -24.81 19.39
C GLY A 31 8.50 -25.94 18.39
N VAL A 32 7.36 -25.82 17.72
CA VAL A 32 6.81 -26.86 16.83
C VAL A 32 7.21 -26.56 15.39
N LEU A 33 7.76 -27.56 14.71
CA LEU A 33 8.17 -27.52 13.31
C LEU A 33 7.77 -28.84 12.61
N PRO A 34 7.71 -28.90 11.27
CA PRO A 34 7.37 -30.12 10.56
C PRO A 34 8.42 -31.19 10.86
N SER A 35 8.00 -32.39 11.25
CA SER A 35 8.94 -33.49 11.54
C SER A 35 9.51 -34.13 10.27
N SER A 36 8.82 -33.96 9.14
CA SER A 36 9.17 -34.50 7.82
C SER A 36 8.88 -33.46 6.73
N PHE A 37 9.73 -33.44 5.70
CA PHE A 37 9.53 -32.66 4.47
C PHE A 37 9.11 -33.55 3.29
N LYS A 38 8.82 -34.82 3.54
CA LYS A 38 8.23 -35.71 2.54
C LYS A 38 6.82 -35.21 2.20
N ALA A 39 6.44 -35.36 0.94
CA ALA A 39 5.07 -35.13 0.51
C ALA A 39 4.10 -35.93 1.41
N LEU A 40 3.06 -35.24 1.89
CA LEU A 40 2.02 -35.86 2.69
C LEU A 40 1.05 -36.61 1.76
N GLU A 41 0.53 -37.75 2.22
CA GLU A 41 -0.50 -38.50 1.49
C GLU A 41 -1.84 -37.74 1.42
N LEU A 42 -2.08 -36.82 2.35
CA LEU A 42 -3.25 -35.96 2.43
C LEU A 42 -2.83 -34.49 2.35
N LEU A 43 -3.61 -33.68 1.64
CA LEU A 43 -3.39 -32.23 1.55
C LEU A 43 -3.73 -31.55 2.89
N PRO A 44 -2.76 -30.88 3.54
CA PRO A 44 -3.01 -30.20 4.81
C PRO A 44 -3.82 -28.91 4.59
N LEU A 45 -4.47 -28.42 5.66
CA LEU A 45 -5.22 -27.14 5.62
C LEU A 45 -4.33 -25.92 5.36
N SER A 46 -3.04 -26.03 5.62
CA SER A 46 -2.04 -24.98 5.39
C SER A 46 -0.71 -25.62 5.05
N ASP A 47 0.15 -24.91 4.31
CA ASP A 47 1.51 -25.38 4.06
C ASP A 47 2.24 -25.63 5.39
N PRO A 48 2.73 -26.85 5.68
CA PRO A 48 3.31 -27.16 6.97
C PRO A 48 4.54 -26.32 7.31
N VAL A 49 5.35 -25.95 6.30
CA VAL A 49 6.57 -25.18 6.51
C VAL A 49 6.20 -23.72 6.78
N ALA A 50 5.43 -23.09 5.90
CA ALA A 50 5.04 -21.68 6.02
C ALA A 50 4.17 -21.42 7.27
N SER A 51 3.35 -22.37 7.69
CA SER A 51 2.44 -22.20 8.84
C SER A 51 3.11 -22.35 10.21
N THR A 52 4.26 -23.04 10.28
CA THR A 52 4.94 -23.37 11.54
C THR A 52 6.35 -22.83 11.66
N SER A 53 6.98 -22.36 10.59
CA SER A 53 8.33 -21.78 10.61
C SER A 53 8.36 -20.29 10.24
N MET A 54 9.34 -19.56 10.77
CA MET A 54 9.56 -18.17 10.41
C MET A 54 10.22 -18.05 9.02
N PRO A 55 9.87 -17.01 8.23
CA PRO A 55 10.61 -16.64 7.04
C PRO A 55 12.10 -16.40 7.33
N GLU A 56 12.97 -16.78 6.40
CA GLU A 56 14.42 -16.63 6.53
C GLU A 56 14.85 -15.18 6.77
N SER A 57 14.17 -14.22 6.15
CA SER A 57 14.44 -12.78 6.32
C SER A 57 14.31 -12.34 7.78
N TRP A 58 13.30 -12.84 8.49
CA TRP A 58 13.08 -12.53 9.91
C TRP A 58 14.21 -13.07 10.78
N VAL A 59 14.61 -14.32 10.53
CA VAL A 59 15.70 -14.99 11.25
C VAL A 59 17.04 -14.29 11.00
N ARG A 60 17.34 -13.96 9.74
CA ARG A 60 18.59 -13.26 9.38
C ARG A 60 18.65 -11.85 9.99
N GLY A 61 17.54 -11.11 9.98
CA GLY A 61 17.46 -9.83 10.67
C GLY A 61 17.65 -9.98 12.19
N ALA A 62 17.12 -11.05 12.79
CA ALA A 62 17.29 -11.32 14.22
C ALA A 62 18.74 -11.66 14.57
N MET A 63 19.43 -12.43 13.73
CA MET A 63 20.87 -12.70 13.89
C MET A 63 21.68 -11.40 13.82
N LEU A 64 21.36 -10.52 12.87
CA LEU A 64 22.03 -9.22 12.73
C LEU A 64 21.81 -8.33 13.95
N ILE A 65 20.57 -8.20 14.43
CA ILE A 65 20.24 -7.39 15.61
C ILE A 65 20.87 -8.00 16.86
N ARG A 66 20.89 -9.33 16.99
CA ARG A 66 21.55 -10.01 18.12
C ARG A 66 23.05 -9.78 18.11
N LEU A 67 23.69 -9.79 16.94
CA LEU A 67 25.10 -9.42 16.80
C LEU A 67 25.32 -7.97 17.24
N ASN A 68 24.48 -7.04 16.74
CA ASN A 68 24.55 -5.62 17.07
C ASN A 68 24.33 -5.32 18.57
N SER A 69 23.45 -6.06 19.25
CA SER A 69 23.21 -5.85 20.67
C SER A 69 24.35 -6.38 21.55
N LEU A 70 25.08 -7.42 21.09
CA LEU A 70 26.22 -8.02 21.78
C LEU A 70 27.52 -7.23 21.63
N ILE A 71 27.78 -6.60 20.47
CA ILE A 71 28.99 -5.78 20.25
C ILE A 71 29.10 -4.59 21.20
N ARG A 72 27.99 -4.23 21.87
CA ARG A 72 27.93 -3.12 22.85
C ARG A 72 28.73 -3.42 24.13
N GLY A 73 29.17 -4.66 24.35
CA GLY A 73 30.09 -5.00 25.45
C GLY A 73 29.45 -5.26 26.81
N HIS A 74 28.13 -5.16 26.93
CA HIS A 74 27.41 -5.28 28.21
C HIS A 74 26.95 -6.71 28.57
N SER A 75 27.13 -7.70 27.68
CA SER A 75 26.47 -9.01 27.80
C SER A 75 27.36 -10.14 28.35
N GLY A 76 28.66 -9.88 28.53
CA GLY A 76 29.63 -10.86 29.05
C GLY A 76 29.82 -12.09 28.16
N VAL A 77 29.85 -11.90 26.84
CA VAL A 77 30.09 -12.96 25.86
C VAL A 77 31.45 -12.79 25.21
N ARG A 78 32.04 -13.87 24.71
CA ARG A 78 33.34 -13.83 24.01
C ARG A 78 33.20 -13.23 22.62
N TRP A 79 34.26 -12.59 22.14
CA TRP A 79 34.32 -12.01 20.78
C TRP A 79 34.13 -13.09 19.69
N GLU A 80 34.70 -14.26 19.91
CA GLU A 80 34.62 -15.42 19.01
C GLU A 80 33.17 -15.87 18.77
N LEU A 81 32.26 -15.59 19.70
CA LEU A 81 30.83 -15.86 19.52
C LEU A 81 30.22 -14.95 18.45
N LEU A 82 30.62 -13.68 18.44
CA LEU A 82 30.17 -12.69 17.48
C LEU A 82 30.71 -13.03 16.09
N GLU A 83 31.99 -13.38 16.00
CA GLU A 83 32.62 -13.87 14.77
C GLU A 83 31.93 -15.13 14.26
N LYS A 84 31.53 -16.04 15.15
CA LYS A 84 30.79 -17.26 14.77
C LYS A 84 29.41 -16.94 14.20
N ILE A 85 28.66 -16.02 14.79
CA ILE A 85 27.37 -15.56 14.26
C ILE A 85 27.58 -14.96 12.86
N GLN A 86 28.57 -14.08 12.69
CA GLN A 86 28.92 -13.49 11.41
C GLN A 86 29.31 -14.54 10.36
N GLN A 87 30.14 -15.53 10.73
CA GLN A 87 30.57 -16.61 9.85
C GLN A 87 29.38 -17.41 9.33
N ILE A 88 28.44 -17.78 10.20
CA ILE A 88 27.21 -18.51 9.84
C ILE A 88 26.34 -17.66 8.90
N MET A 89 26.18 -16.36 9.18
CA MET A 89 25.41 -15.46 8.32
C MET A 89 26.01 -15.29 6.92
N ASN A 90 27.34 -15.18 6.83
CA ASN A 90 28.10 -15.04 5.58
C ASN A 90 28.05 -16.32 4.73
N ALA A 91 28.02 -17.49 5.38
CA ALA A 91 27.79 -18.78 4.72
C ALA A 91 26.32 -18.98 4.29
N ASN A 92 25.46 -17.97 4.49
CA ASN A 92 24.02 -18.00 4.27
C ASN A 92 23.25 -19.00 5.15
N ILE A 93 23.89 -19.75 6.05
CA ILE A 93 23.20 -20.70 6.92
C ILE A 93 22.21 -19.96 7.81
N THR A 94 20.92 -20.29 7.69
CA THR A 94 19.83 -19.60 8.43
C THR A 94 19.06 -20.61 9.28
N PRO A 95 19.02 -20.46 10.62
CA PRO A 95 18.31 -21.39 11.49
C PRO A 95 16.85 -21.60 11.08
N PHE A 96 16.37 -22.85 11.14
CA PHE A 96 14.97 -23.17 10.90
C PHE A 96 14.18 -22.96 12.20
N VAL A 97 13.56 -21.79 12.33
CA VAL A 97 12.99 -21.30 13.60
C VAL A 97 11.48 -21.44 13.62
N PRO A 98 10.86 -21.91 14.72
CA PRO A 98 9.41 -21.98 14.88
C PRO A 98 8.73 -20.60 14.83
N LEU A 99 7.59 -20.48 14.17
CA LEU A 99 6.83 -19.23 14.01
C LEU A 99 6.20 -18.73 15.32
N ARG A 100 5.91 -19.64 16.26
CA ARG A 100 5.20 -19.36 17.53
C ARG A 100 5.96 -19.93 18.71
N GLY A 101 5.70 -19.39 19.89
CA GLY A 101 6.29 -19.84 21.17
C GLY A 101 6.94 -18.73 22.00
N SER A 102 7.09 -17.52 21.45
CA SER A 102 7.57 -16.36 22.20
C SER A 102 6.41 -15.48 22.70
N ILE A 103 6.54 -15.00 23.93
CA ILE A 103 5.74 -13.90 24.51
C ILE A 103 6.53 -12.59 24.60
N SER A 104 7.79 -12.58 24.14
CA SER A 104 8.68 -11.41 24.12
C SER A 104 8.81 -10.73 25.50
N ALA A 105 8.84 -11.51 26.59
CA ALA A 105 8.91 -11.01 27.97
C ALA A 105 10.34 -10.97 28.48
N SER A 106 10.99 -12.12 28.69
CA SER A 106 12.44 -12.25 28.89
C SER A 106 13.20 -12.21 27.55
N GLY A 107 12.66 -11.44 26.60
CA GLY A 107 13.02 -11.50 25.19
C GLY A 107 12.37 -12.67 24.46
N ASP A 108 12.89 -12.93 23.26
CA ASP A 108 12.46 -13.98 22.36
C ASP A 108 13.23 -15.28 22.60
N LEU A 109 13.15 -15.80 23.84
CA LEU A 109 13.95 -16.92 24.36
C LEU A 109 13.94 -18.15 23.44
N SER A 110 12.75 -18.70 23.16
CA SER A 110 12.63 -19.93 22.37
C SER A 110 13.21 -19.76 20.97
N PRO A 111 12.84 -18.78 20.14
CA PRO A 111 13.43 -18.64 18.80
C PRO A 111 14.93 -18.30 18.82
N LEU A 112 15.43 -17.50 19.77
CA LEU A 112 16.88 -17.25 19.92
C LEU A 112 17.66 -18.52 20.29
N SER A 113 17.04 -19.47 21.00
CA SER A 113 17.68 -20.75 21.33
C SER A 113 17.98 -21.61 20.09
N TYR A 114 17.26 -21.42 18.97
CA TYR A 114 17.57 -22.09 17.70
C TYR A 114 18.82 -21.50 17.02
N ILE A 115 19.10 -20.21 17.21
CA ILE A 115 20.39 -19.59 16.80
C ILE A 115 21.52 -20.20 17.63
N ALA A 116 21.38 -20.22 18.97
CA ALA A 116 22.37 -20.85 19.85
C ALA A 116 22.59 -22.34 19.51
N GLY A 117 21.50 -23.06 19.25
CA GLY A 117 21.53 -24.47 18.84
C GLY A 117 22.27 -24.69 17.51
N THR A 118 22.16 -23.75 16.58
CA THR A 118 22.91 -23.77 15.32
C THR A 118 24.40 -23.52 15.57
N ILE A 119 24.77 -22.52 16.39
CA ILE A 119 26.16 -22.20 16.72
C ILE A 119 26.92 -23.39 17.32
N ILE A 120 26.26 -24.16 18.20
CA ILE A 120 26.84 -25.36 18.82
C ILE A 120 26.78 -26.61 17.93
N GLY A 121 26.20 -26.52 16.73
CA GLY A 121 26.02 -27.67 15.84
C GLY A 121 25.11 -28.75 16.41
N ASN A 122 23.98 -28.39 17.02
CA ASN A 122 23.03 -29.37 17.54
C ASN A 122 22.38 -30.17 16.39
N PRO A 123 22.51 -31.51 16.34
CA PRO A 123 22.00 -32.33 15.23
C PRO A 123 20.47 -32.34 15.12
N SER A 124 19.75 -32.00 16.19
CA SER A 124 18.28 -31.89 16.18
C SER A 124 17.79 -30.52 15.71
N ILE A 125 18.67 -29.52 15.66
CA ILE A 125 18.36 -28.19 15.12
C ILE A 125 18.65 -28.21 13.63
N ARG A 126 17.68 -27.74 12.84
CA ARG A 126 17.78 -27.66 11.38
C ARG A 126 18.04 -26.23 10.94
N VAL A 127 18.55 -26.08 9.73
CA VAL A 127 18.84 -24.80 9.07
C VAL A 127 18.41 -24.87 7.61
N PHE A 128 18.11 -23.71 7.03
CA PHE A 128 18.13 -23.48 5.60
C PHE A 128 19.59 -23.29 5.15
N ASP A 129 19.97 -24.02 4.09
CA ASP A 129 21.30 -24.00 3.51
C ASP A 129 21.27 -23.91 1.96
N GLY A 130 22.27 -23.24 1.39
CA GLY A 130 22.39 -22.93 -0.03
C GLY A 130 22.54 -21.42 -0.30
N PRO A 131 22.66 -21.00 -1.57
CA PRO A 131 22.77 -19.58 -1.92
C PRO A 131 21.53 -18.78 -1.53
N ALA A 132 21.72 -17.50 -1.18
CA ALA A 132 20.64 -16.54 -0.92
C ALA A 132 20.00 -16.05 -2.24
N ALA A 133 19.35 -16.96 -2.96
CA ALA A 133 18.57 -16.67 -4.16
C ALA A 133 17.12 -17.15 -3.98
N MET A 134 16.17 -16.56 -4.72
CA MET A 134 14.79 -17.06 -4.78
C MET A 134 14.78 -18.49 -5.33
N GLY A 135 14.49 -19.48 -4.49
CA GLY A 135 14.49 -20.90 -4.82
C GLY A 135 14.47 -21.78 -3.57
N ALA A 136 14.30 -23.09 -3.75
CA ALA A 136 14.26 -24.04 -2.64
C ALA A 136 15.65 -24.21 -2.02
N ARG A 137 15.92 -23.52 -0.90
CA ARG A 137 17.05 -23.84 -0.04
C ARG A 137 16.82 -25.19 0.62
N THR A 138 17.91 -25.90 0.90
CA THR A 138 17.83 -27.23 1.51
C THR A 138 17.68 -27.11 3.02
N ILE A 139 16.70 -27.80 3.59
CA ILE A 139 16.55 -27.87 5.05
C ILE A 139 17.28 -29.10 5.57
N ARG A 140 18.28 -28.91 6.43
CA ARG A 140 19.13 -30.00 6.93
C ARG A 140 19.65 -29.77 8.36
N PRO A 141 20.17 -30.81 9.03
CA PRO A 141 20.74 -30.67 10.37
C PRO A 141 21.88 -29.64 10.43
N SER A 142 21.92 -28.84 11.50
CA SER A 142 22.88 -27.74 11.64
C SER A 142 24.33 -28.21 11.64
N ASN A 143 24.65 -29.32 12.30
CA ASN A 143 25.99 -29.91 12.31
C ASN A 143 26.48 -30.29 10.90
N LYS A 144 25.59 -30.80 10.05
CA LYS A 144 25.91 -31.13 8.66
C LYS A 144 26.06 -29.88 7.82
N ALA A 145 25.25 -28.86 8.05
CA ALA A 145 25.39 -27.57 7.38
C ALA A 145 26.72 -26.89 7.70
N LEU A 146 27.06 -26.80 8.97
CA LEU A 146 28.33 -26.22 9.40
C LEU A 146 29.54 -26.98 8.83
N ALA A 147 29.52 -28.32 8.87
CA ALA A 147 30.61 -29.14 8.35
C ALA A 147 30.87 -28.92 6.85
N ASP A 148 29.83 -28.84 6.01
CA ASP A 148 29.99 -28.67 4.56
C ASP A 148 30.46 -27.26 4.16
N HIS A 149 30.36 -26.29 5.06
CA HIS A 149 30.88 -24.93 4.88
C HIS A 149 32.21 -24.70 5.64
N ASP A 150 32.85 -25.78 6.10
CA ASP A 150 34.09 -25.74 6.89
C ASP A 150 33.99 -24.88 8.17
N ILE A 151 32.78 -24.77 8.74
CA ILE A 151 32.52 -24.04 9.98
C ILE A 151 32.55 -25.02 11.14
N GLN A 152 33.51 -24.86 12.04
CA GLN A 152 33.54 -25.64 13.28
C GLN A 152 32.47 -25.16 14.27
N PRO A 153 31.67 -26.06 14.87
CA PRO A 153 30.76 -25.73 15.96
C PRO A 153 31.50 -25.12 17.16
N MET A 154 30.86 -24.17 17.84
CA MET A 154 31.47 -23.46 18.98
C MET A 154 30.80 -23.88 20.30
N PRO A 155 31.52 -24.49 21.25
CA PRO A 155 30.99 -24.72 22.58
C PRO A 155 30.82 -23.39 23.32
N LEU A 156 29.67 -23.21 23.96
CA LEU A 156 29.35 -22.00 24.72
C LEU A 156 29.95 -22.03 26.13
N ALA A 157 30.45 -20.88 26.56
CA ALA A 157 30.99 -20.67 27.90
C ALA A 157 29.90 -20.22 28.88
N SER A 158 30.32 -19.96 30.12
CA SER A 158 29.52 -19.29 31.13
C SER A 158 28.84 -18.03 30.55
N LYS A 159 27.57 -17.75 30.88
CA LYS A 159 26.73 -16.61 30.45
C LYS A 159 26.29 -16.64 29.00
N GLU A 160 27.09 -17.19 28.09
CA GLU A 160 26.81 -17.11 26.65
C GLU A 160 25.46 -17.70 26.21
N PRO A 161 24.98 -18.84 26.73
CA PRO A 161 23.64 -19.31 26.40
C PRO A 161 22.57 -18.25 26.71
N LEU A 162 22.65 -17.62 27.88
CA LEU A 162 21.73 -16.55 28.28
C LEU A 162 21.95 -15.26 27.48
N GLY A 163 23.20 -14.89 27.22
CA GLY A 163 23.55 -13.75 26.38
C GLY A 163 23.00 -13.86 24.96
N ILE A 164 22.87 -15.07 24.40
CA ILE A 164 22.23 -15.29 23.10
C ILE A 164 20.71 -15.28 23.24
N VAL A 165 20.13 -16.02 24.20
CA VAL A 165 18.68 -16.24 24.22
C VAL A 165 17.88 -15.09 24.84
N ASN A 166 18.47 -14.29 25.70
CA ASN A 166 17.78 -13.20 26.37
C ASN A 166 17.90 -11.91 25.55
N GLY A 167 16.78 -11.46 24.97
CA GLY A 167 16.72 -10.21 24.19
C GLY A 167 15.64 -10.19 23.12
N THR A 168 15.41 -9.04 22.51
CA THR A 168 14.21 -8.75 21.69
C THR A 168 14.47 -8.88 20.18
N ALA A 169 15.55 -9.56 19.78
CA ALA A 169 16.05 -9.47 18.41
C ALA A 169 15.07 -9.99 17.35
N PHE A 170 14.24 -11.01 17.65
CA PHE A 170 13.25 -11.49 16.68
C PHE A 170 12.10 -10.51 16.52
N SER A 171 11.53 -10.04 17.62
CA SER A 171 10.46 -9.03 17.59
C SER A 171 10.93 -7.74 16.92
N ALA A 172 12.13 -7.24 17.25
CA ALA A 172 12.73 -6.07 16.61
C ALA A 172 13.01 -6.30 15.12
N SER A 173 13.48 -7.49 14.72
CA SER A 173 13.73 -7.86 13.32
C SER A 173 12.46 -7.78 12.47
N VAL A 174 11.40 -8.46 12.91
CA VAL A 174 10.12 -8.46 12.19
C VAL A 174 9.52 -7.06 12.15
N ALA A 175 9.63 -6.31 13.25
CA ALA A 175 9.15 -4.93 13.32
C ALA A 175 9.90 -3.99 12.37
N ALA A 176 11.22 -4.12 12.25
CA ALA A 176 12.03 -3.31 11.34
C ALA A 176 11.67 -3.59 9.87
N LEU A 177 11.50 -4.86 9.51
CA LEU A 177 11.05 -5.26 8.17
C LEU A 177 9.64 -4.75 7.87
N ALA A 178 8.71 -4.89 8.82
CA ALA A 178 7.35 -4.39 8.70
C ALA A 178 7.30 -2.87 8.50
N LEU A 179 8.08 -2.11 9.27
CA LEU A 179 8.12 -0.65 9.16
C LEU A 179 8.71 -0.18 7.84
N ASN A 180 9.72 -0.88 7.32
CA ASN A 180 10.26 -0.59 6.00
C ASN A 180 9.17 -0.68 4.93
N GLU A 181 8.38 -1.77 4.92
CA GLU A 181 7.25 -1.93 4.00
C GLU A 181 6.12 -0.92 4.26
N ALA A 182 5.81 -0.62 5.52
CA ALA A 182 4.77 0.33 5.90
C ALA A 182 5.06 1.74 5.36
N VAL A 183 6.32 2.20 5.45
CA VAL A 183 6.76 3.49 4.90
C VAL A 183 6.55 3.53 3.38
N HIS A 184 6.90 2.46 2.67
CA HIS A 184 6.69 2.39 1.23
C HIS A 184 5.20 2.43 0.85
N LEU A 185 4.33 1.72 1.57
CA LEU A 185 2.89 1.76 1.33
C LEU A 185 2.27 3.11 1.70
N ALA A 186 2.78 3.80 2.73
CA ALA A 186 2.35 5.15 3.08
C ALA A 186 2.68 6.16 1.96
N LEU A 187 3.87 6.09 1.37
CA LEU A 187 4.24 6.90 0.19
C LEU A 187 3.38 6.53 -1.03
N LEU A 188 3.18 5.24 -1.28
CA LEU A 188 2.35 4.79 -2.39
C LEU A 188 0.89 5.24 -2.25
N SER A 189 0.35 5.32 -1.03
CA SER A 189 -1.00 5.86 -0.78
C SER A 189 -1.16 7.33 -1.20
N GLN A 190 -0.09 8.12 -1.09
CA GLN A 190 -0.05 9.52 -1.55
C GLN A 190 -0.04 9.58 -3.08
N VAL A 191 0.71 8.69 -3.73
CA VAL A 191 0.69 8.55 -5.19
C VAL A 191 -0.69 8.12 -5.69
N CYS A 192 -1.32 7.13 -5.04
CA CYS A 192 -2.68 6.71 -5.34
C CYS A 192 -3.68 7.86 -5.18
N THR A 193 -3.54 8.69 -4.14
CA THR A 193 -4.38 9.88 -3.92
C THR A 193 -4.20 10.91 -5.04
N ALA A 194 -2.96 11.14 -5.49
CA ALA A 194 -2.69 12.04 -6.61
C ALA A 194 -3.29 11.50 -7.92
N MET A 195 -3.04 10.23 -8.25
CA MET A 195 -3.64 9.57 -9.43
C MET A 195 -5.18 9.57 -9.35
N GLY A 196 -5.74 9.35 -8.17
CA GLY A 196 -7.18 9.40 -7.92
C GLY A 196 -7.76 10.80 -8.11
N THR A 197 -7.01 11.83 -7.72
CA THR A 197 -7.37 13.23 -8.01
C THR A 197 -7.41 13.46 -9.52
N GLU A 198 -6.45 12.96 -10.30
CA GLU A 198 -6.47 13.08 -11.76
C GLU A 198 -7.62 12.28 -12.39
N ALA A 199 -7.83 11.03 -11.97
CA ALA A 199 -8.86 10.16 -12.49
C ALA A 199 -10.28 10.68 -12.21
N LEU A 200 -10.48 11.35 -11.08
CA LEU A 200 -11.75 12.00 -10.72
C LEU A 200 -11.84 13.44 -11.23
N SER A 201 -10.88 13.95 -12.02
CA SER A 201 -10.82 15.36 -12.42
C SER A 201 -11.02 16.29 -11.21
N GLY A 202 -10.30 15.98 -10.13
CA GLY A 202 -10.38 16.61 -8.82
C GLY A 202 -9.55 17.88 -8.71
N THR A 203 -9.64 18.49 -7.54
CA THR A 203 -9.09 19.82 -7.26
C THR A 203 -7.75 19.72 -6.56
N ARG A 204 -6.68 20.19 -7.23
CA ARG A 204 -5.32 20.31 -6.68
C ARG A 204 -5.28 21.29 -5.49
N ALA A 205 -6.12 22.33 -5.49
CA ALA A 205 -6.21 23.30 -4.39
C ALA A 205 -6.54 22.68 -3.01
N ASN A 206 -7.09 21.46 -2.98
CA ASN A 206 -7.30 20.73 -1.72
C ASN A 206 -6.00 20.52 -0.93
N TYR A 207 -4.85 20.59 -1.61
CA TYR A 207 -3.52 20.32 -1.07
C TYR A 207 -2.67 21.61 -0.94
N ASP A 208 -3.31 22.78 -1.03
CA ASP A 208 -2.61 24.08 -1.04
C ASP A 208 -1.80 24.32 0.25
N PRO A 209 -0.55 24.83 0.18
CA PRO A 209 0.28 25.11 1.35
C PRO A 209 -0.37 26.02 2.39
N PHE A 210 -1.26 26.95 2.02
CA PHE A 210 -1.97 27.77 2.99
C PHE A 210 -2.83 26.93 3.94
N ILE A 211 -3.56 25.93 3.41
CA ILE A 211 -4.44 25.07 4.21
C ILE A 211 -3.62 24.25 5.21
N HIS A 212 -2.48 23.72 4.77
CA HIS A 212 -1.74 22.73 5.55
C HIS A 212 -0.56 23.33 6.31
N ALA A 213 0.32 24.09 5.65
CA ALA A 213 1.52 24.63 6.28
C ALA A 213 1.28 25.92 7.09
N ILE A 214 0.22 26.68 6.77
CA ILE A 214 -0.08 27.96 7.45
C ILE A 214 -1.25 27.79 8.42
N ALA A 215 -2.40 27.30 7.94
CA ALA A 215 -3.64 27.29 8.73
C ALA A 215 -3.73 26.15 9.75
N ARG A 216 -3.21 24.94 9.44
CA ARG A 216 -3.23 23.78 10.35
C ARG A 216 -1.96 22.91 10.22
N PRO A 217 -0.81 23.34 10.79
CA PRO A 217 0.51 22.79 10.51
C PRO A 217 0.86 21.53 11.32
N HIS A 218 0.03 20.49 11.26
CA HIS A 218 0.44 19.15 11.72
C HIS A 218 1.49 18.58 10.77
N PRO A 219 2.68 18.15 11.24
CA PRO A 219 3.79 17.77 10.36
C PRO A 219 3.44 16.73 9.31
N GLY A 220 2.76 15.64 9.69
CA GLY A 220 2.39 14.60 8.72
C GLY A 220 1.33 15.08 7.72
N GLN A 221 0.43 15.97 8.15
CA GLN A 221 -0.56 16.58 7.25
C GLN A 221 0.13 17.49 6.22
N VAL A 222 1.11 18.29 6.66
CA VAL A 222 1.91 19.16 5.78
C VAL A 222 2.70 18.34 4.79
N GLU A 223 3.38 17.28 5.24
CA GLU A 223 4.15 16.38 4.38
C GLU A 223 3.27 15.74 3.31
N PHE A 224 2.14 15.13 3.72
CA PHE A 224 1.21 14.49 2.79
C PHE A 224 0.69 15.47 1.74
N ALA A 225 0.22 16.65 2.18
CA ALA A 225 -0.32 17.66 1.27
C ALA A 225 0.74 18.15 0.28
N ASN A 226 1.95 18.46 0.76
CA ASN A 226 3.04 18.92 -0.10
C ASN A 226 3.42 17.86 -1.14
N ASN A 227 3.47 16.59 -0.75
CA ASN A 227 3.75 15.51 -1.66
C ASN A 227 2.69 15.39 -2.77
N VAL A 228 1.40 15.34 -2.41
CA VAL A 228 0.31 15.26 -3.40
C VAL A 228 0.25 16.52 -4.27
N TRP A 229 0.42 17.71 -3.69
CA TRP A 229 0.49 18.98 -4.40
C TRP A 229 1.55 18.97 -5.51
N ASN A 230 2.73 18.45 -5.20
CA ASN A 230 3.84 18.40 -6.14
C ASN A 230 3.73 17.26 -7.16
N LEU A 231 3.06 16.16 -6.81
CA LEU A 231 2.76 15.07 -7.74
C LEU A 231 1.79 15.48 -8.84
N LEU A 232 0.83 16.35 -8.51
CA LEU A 232 -0.15 16.90 -9.43
C LEU A 232 0.38 18.06 -10.30
N ASP A 233 1.64 18.44 -10.12
CA ASP A 233 2.25 19.52 -10.91
C ASP A 233 2.34 19.15 -12.39
N GLY A 234 1.84 20.05 -13.25
CA GLY A 234 1.74 19.82 -14.69
C GLY A 234 0.60 18.91 -15.15
N SER A 235 -0.26 18.44 -14.24
CA SER A 235 -1.45 17.66 -14.63
C SER A 235 -2.41 18.49 -15.48
N LYS A 236 -2.96 17.88 -16.52
CA LYS A 236 -4.05 18.42 -17.34
C LYS A 236 -5.41 17.86 -16.95
N LEU A 237 -5.44 16.86 -16.08
CA LEU A 237 -6.68 16.22 -15.61
C LEU A 237 -7.14 16.79 -14.26
N ALA A 238 -6.22 17.13 -13.36
CA ALA A 238 -6.55 17.80 -12.11
C ALA A 238 -6.68 19.32 -12.29
N HIS A 239 -7.67 19.94 -11.65
CA HIS A 239 -7.93 21.38 -11.76
C HIS A 239 -7.24 22.16 -10.64
N LEU A 240 -6.75 23.37 -10.94
CA LEU A 240 -6.04 24.22 -9.96
C LEU A 240 -6.95 24.87 -8.93
N GLY A 241 -8.26 25.00 -9.18
CA GLY A 241 -9.23 25.61 -8.30
C GLY A 241 -10.63 25.63 -8.93
N GLU A 242 -11.64 26.01 -8.16
CA GLU A 242 -12.97 26.30 -8.71
C GLU A 242 -12.90 27.63 -9.48
N GLU A 243 -13.39 27.66 -10.73
CA GLU A 243 -13.68 28.92 -11.40
C GLU A 243 -14.97 29.51 -10.83
N GLU A 244 -15.00 30.80 -10.51
CA GLU A 244 -16.23 31.48 -10.12
C GLU A 244 -17.19 31.50 -11.31
N VAL A 245 -18.28 30.74 -11.20
CA VAL A 245 -19.35 30.67 -12.18
C VAL A 245 -20.64 31.27 -11.62
N SER A 246 -21.58 31.63 -12.50
CA SER A 246 -22.86 32.18 -12.05
C SER A 246 -23.69 31.11 -11.32
N LEU A 247 -24.58 31.55 -10.41
CA LEU A 247 -25.55 30.67 -9.73
C LEU A 247 -26.43 29.84 -10.70
N GLN A 248 -26.59 30.31 -11.95
CA GLN A 248 -27.31 29.55 -12.97
C GLN A 248 -26.43 28.48 -13.62
N ASP A 249 -25.13 28.73 -13.76
CA ASP A 249 -24.19 27.84 -14.42
C ASP A 249 -23.75 26.66 -13.53
N ASP A 250 -23.77 26.83 -12.21
CA ASP A 250 -23.44 25.78 -11.24
C ASP A 250 -24.65 25.13 -10.54
N LYS A 251 -25.87 25.49 -10.95
CA LYS A 251 -27.09 25.04 -10.30
C LYS A 251 -27.17 23.51 -10.28
N TYR A 252 -27.32 22.95 -9.08
CA TYR A 252 -27.41 21.50 -8.82
C TYR A 252 -26.13 20.69 -9.12
N SER A 253 -24.97 21.34 -9.24
CA SER A 253 -23.67 20.67 -9.36
C SER A 253 -22.98 20.52 -8.00
N LEU A 254 -22.29 19.40 -7.78
CA LEU A 254 -21.42 19.24 -6.62
C LEU A 254 -20.10 19.99 -6.88
N ARG A 255 -19.91 21.12 -6.19
CA ARG A 255 -18.73 21.99 -6.39
C ARG A 255 -17.43 21.38 -5.86
N GLN A 256 -17.50 20.78 -4.67
CA GLN A 256 -16.32 20.31 -3.97
C GLN A 256 -16.08 18.82 -4.15
N ASP A 257 -14.82 18.42 -4.20
CA ASP A 257 -14.44 17.03 -4.02
C ASP A 257 -14.99 16.46 -2.71
N ARG A 258 -15.30 15.16 -2.70
CA ARG A 258 -15.66 14.45 -1.48
C ARG A 258 -14.42 14.20 -0.61
N TYR A 259 -14.67 13.82 0.62
CA TYR A 259 -13.65 13.68 1.65
C TYR A 259 -12.51 12.71 1.32
N PRO A 260 -12.72 11.57 0.62
CA PRO A 260 -11.63 10.67 0.28
C PRO A 260 -10.48 11.34 -0.48
N LEU A 261 -10.75 12.39 -1.27
CA LEU A 261 -9.70 13.24 -1.84
C LEU A 261 -9.41 14.44 -0.93
N ARG A 262 -10.42 15.27 -0.65
CA ARG A 262 -10.24 16.60 -0.06
C ARG A 262 -9.68 16.60 1.36
N THR A 263 -9.99 15.59 2.16
CA THR A 263 -9.50 15.48 3.55
C THR A 263 -8.35 14.49 3.70
N SER A 264 -7.81 13.96 2.60
CA SER A 264 -6.77 12.93 2.65
C SER A 264 -5.51 13.35 3.43
N PRO A 265 -5.00 14.60 3.36
CA PRO A 265 -3.85 15.00 4.19
C PRO A 265 -4.19 15.04 5.68
N GLN A 266 -5.38 15.51 6.04
CA GLN A 266 -5.83 15.58 7.44
C GLN A 266 -6.08 14.18 8.01
N PHE A 267 -6.52 13.24 7.18
CA PHE A 267 -6.82 11.87 7.58
C PHE A 267 -5.55 11.01 7.72
N ILE A 268 -4.58 11.13 6.81
CA ILE A 268 -3.37 10.30 6.81
C ILE A 268 -2.19 10.96 7.52
N GLY A 269 -2.18 12.28 7.67
CA GLY A 269 -1.12 13.01 8.37
C GLY A 269 -0.77 12.43 9.75
N PRO A 270 -1.74 12.21 10.65
CA PRO A 270 -1.45 11.59 11.96
C PRO A 270 -0.89 10.16 11.84
N GLN A 271 -1.25 9.42 10.78
CA GLN A 271 -0.78 8.06 10.56
C GLN A 271 0.71 8.06 10.15
N ILE A 272 1.13 9.05 9.35
CA ILE A 272 2.54 9.28 9.04
C ILE A 272 3.33 9.60 10.31
N GLU A 273 2.79 10.46 11.18
CA GLU A 273 3.43 10.78 12.47
C GLU A 273 3.60 9.53 13.36
N ASP A 274 2.60 8.65 13.41
CA ASP A 274 2.69 7.37 14.13
C ASP A 274 3.72 6.41 13.52
N LEU A 275 3.79 6.31 12.18
CA LEU A 275 4.79 5.50 11.49
C LEU A 275 6.22 6.01 11.76
N LEU A 276 6.44 7.33 11.76
CA LEU A 276 7.73 7.95 12.09
C LEU A 276 8.10 7.70 13.56
N SER A 277 7.13 7.80 14.48
CA SER A 277 7.32 7.46 15.89
C SER A 277 7.70 5.97 16.06
N ALA A 278 7.01 5.07 15.36
CA ALA A 278 7.30 3.64 15.39
C ALA A 278 8.70 3.33 14.83
N LEU A 279 9.09 3.97 13.72
CA LEU A 279 10.42 3.84 13.14
C LEU A 279 11.51 4.27 14.12
N SER A 280 11.33 5.40 14.81
CA SER A 280 12.27 5.85 15.83
C SER A 280 12.40 4.84 16.98
N ALA A 281 11.28 4.32 17.48
CA ALA A 281 11.26 3.36 18.58
C ALA A 281 11.96 2.05 18.22
N VAL A 282 11.66 1.48 17.05
CA VAL A 282 12.27 0.22 16.59
C VAL A 282 13.74 0.42 16.22
N THR A 283 14.12 1.58 15.66
CA THR A 283 15.53 1.91 15.41
C THR A 283 16.32 1.93 16.72
N GLN A 284 15.76 2.52 17.78
CA GLN A 284 16.38 2.50 19.10
C GLN A 284 16.49 1.08 19.65
N GLU A 285 15.44 0.28 19.54
CA GLU A 285 15.43 -1.13 19.99
C GLU A 285 16.52 -1.95 19.29
N CYS A 286 16.64 -1.85 17.95
CA CYS A 286 17.65 -2.55 17.17
C CYS A 286 19.10 -2.21 17.60
N ASN A 287 19.30 -1.07 18.27
CA ASN A 287 20.60 -0.57 18.72
C ASN A 287 20.79 -0.62 20.24
N SER A 288 19.91 -1.32 20.96
CA SER A 288 19.93 -1.41 22.42
C SER A 288 20.56 -2.72 22.91
N THR A 289 21.02 -2.73 24.17
CA THR A 289 21.39 -3.97 24.87
C THR A 289 20.16 -4.48 25.60
N THR A 290 19.68 -5.64 25.18
CA THR A 290 18.40 -6.19 25.63
C THR A 290 18.54 -7.49 26.42
N ASP A 291 19.76 -7.92 26.77
CA ASP A 291 19.95 -9.13 27.58
C ASP A 291 19.96 -8.84 29.09
N ASN A 292 20.13 -9.88 29.90
CA ASN A 292 20.23 -9.78 31.36
C ASN A 292 21.00 -10.98 31.94
N PRO A 293 21.72 -10.83 33.08
CA PRO A 293 22.17 -9.54 33.64
C PRO A 293 23.15 -8.82 32.72
N LEU A 294 23.26 -7.51 32.92
CA LEU A 294 24.21 -6.64 32.23
C LEU A 294 25.49 -6.52 33.05
N ILE A 295 26.62 -6.40 32.37
CA ILE A 295 27.94 -6.23 32.97
C ILE A 295 28.45 -4.85 32.59
N ASP A 296 28.73 -4.04 33.61
CA ASP A 296 29.45 -2.79 33.43
C ASP A 296 30.95 -3.10 33.42
N GLY A 297 31.56 -2.98 32.24
CA GLY A 297 32.98 -3.26 32.05
C GLY A 297 33.90 -2.24 32.72
N GLU A 298 33.42 -1.03 33.05
CA GLU A 298 34.23 0.00 33.70
C GLU A 298 34.29 -0.21 35.22
N THR A 299 33.18 -0.58 35.84
CA THR A 299 33.08 -0.77 37.30
C THR A 299 33.26 -2.22 37.74
N GLY A 300 33.02 -3.18 36.83
CA GLY A 300 32.92 -4.60 37.15
C GLY A 300 31.60 -5.00 37.83
N GLU A 301 30.64 -4.08 37.92
CA GLU A 301 29.33 -4.35 38.49
C GLU A 301 28.45 -5.19 37.56
N ILE A 302 27.60 -6.02 38.16
CA ILE A 302 26.61 -6.83 37.47
C ILE A 302 25.23 -6.27 37.80
N HIS A 303 24.51 -5.79 36.79
CA HIS A 303 23.20 -5.17 36.93
C HIS A 303 22.10 -6.12 36.48
N HIS A 304 21.11 -6.29 37.34
CA HIS A 304 19.93 -7.11 37.09
C HIS A 304 18.75 -6.18 36.78
N GLY A 305 18.14 -6.33 35.61
CA GLY A 305 17.11 -5.44 35.10
C GLY A 305 16.14 -6.14 34.14
N GLY A 306 15.41 -5.33 33.36
CA GLY A 306 14.29 -5.79 32.52
C GLY A 306 14.36 -5.36 31.06
N ASN A 307 15.55 -5.05 30.52
CA ASN A 307 15.71 -4.56 29.13
C ASN A 307 15.22 -5.56 28.06
N PHE A 308 14.98 -6.80 28.45
CA PHE A 308 14.41 -7.84 27.61
C PHE A 308 12.90 -7.70 27.33
N GLN A 309 12.23 -6.76 28.00
CA GLN A 309 10.80 -6.51 27.88
C GLN A 309 10.50 -5.65 26.64
N ALA A 310 10.01 -6.28 25.57
CA ALA A 310 9.86 -5.64 24.25
C ALA A 310 8.60 -4.75 24.06
N MET A 311 8.12 -4.09 25.12
CA MET A 311 6.90 -3.26 25.04
C MET A 311 7.03 -2.08 24.05
N ALA A 312 8.24 -1.55 23.85
CA ALA A 312 8.50 -0.52 22.85
C ALA A 312 8.15 -1.00 21.44
N VAL A 313 8.48 -2.25 21.12
CA VAL A 313 8.16 -2.89 19.83
C VAL A 313 6.66 -3.13 19.71
N THR A 314 5.99 -3.61 20.77
CA THR A 314 4.53 -3.79 20.75
C THR A 314 3.80 -2.48 20.44
N ASN A 315 4.15 -1.41 21.15
CA ASN A 315 3.56 -0.09 20.92
C ASN A 315 3.80 0.42 19.50
N ALA A 316 5.00 0.19 18.94
CA ALA A 316 5.32 0.53 17.56
C ALA A 316 4.50 -0.28 16.55
N MET A 317 4.33 -1.58 16.77
CA MET A 317 3.58 -2.46 15.86
C MET A 317 2.08 -2.21 15.89
N GLU A 318 1.50 -1.90 17.05
CA GLU A 318 0.06 -1.63 17.16
C GLU A 318 -0.34 -0.31 16.51
N LYS A 319 0.42 0.76 16.75
CA LYS A 319 0.16 2.04 16.06
C LYS A 319 0.36 1.90 14.54
N THR A 320 1.39 1.17 14.11
CA THR A 320 1.64 0.89 12.69
C THR A 320 0.45 0.14 12.09
N ARG A 321 -0.05 -0.89 12.75
CA ARG A 321 -1.16 -1.71 12.25
C ARG A 321 -2.45 -0.91 12.12
N LEU A 322 -2.73 -0.02 13.08
CA LEU A 322 -3.86 0.90 12.98
C LEU A 322 -3.68 1.91 11.83
N ALA A 323 -2.47 2.45 11.65
CA ALA A 323 -2.13 3.33 10.54
C ALA A 323 -2.36 2.63 9.18
N LEU A 324 -1.95 1.36 9.03
CA LEU A 324 -2.19 0.57 7.81
C LEU A 324 -3.68 0.40 7.51
N HIS A 325 -4.51 0.17 8.54
CA HIS A 325 -5.97 0.12 8.37
C HIS A 325 -6.53 1.46 7.87
N HIS A 326 -6.12 2.58 8.46
CA HIS A 326 -6.58 3.90 8.01
C HIS A 326 -6.13 4.22 6.59
N ILE A 327 -4.89 3.88 6.20
CA ILE A 327 -4.43 3.99 4.81
C ILE A 327 -5.34 3.16 3.89
N GLY A 328 -5.60 1.90 4.25
CA GLY A 328 -6.52 1.05 3.49
C GLY A 328 -7.94 1.62 3.41
N LYS A 329 -8.45 2.22 4.50
CA LYS A 329 -9.78 2.83 4.51
C LYS A 329 -9.87 4.02 3.57
N LEU A 330 -8.82 4.85 3.49
CA LEU A 330 -8.76 5.95 2.54
C LEU A 330 -8.75 5.43 1.10
N ILE A 331 -7.85 4.49 0.78
CA ILE A 331 -7.73 3.87 -0.55
C ILE A 331 -9.05 3.25 -0.99
N PHE A 332 -9.70 2.48 -0.12
CA PHE A 332 -11.00 1.89 -0.42
C PHE A 332 -12.07 2.96 -0.70
N ALA A 333 -12.12 4.02 0.10
CA ALA A 333 -13.09 5.09 -0.09
C ALA A 333 -12.87 5.85 -1.42
N GLN A 334 -11.62 6.05 -1.84
CA GLN A 334 -11.29 6.63 -3.13
C GLN A 334 -11.63 5.66 -4.29
N SER A 335 -11.34 4.38 -4.12
CA SER A 335 -11.65 3.33 -5.10
C SER A 335 -13.15 3.19 -5.37
N THR A 336 -13.96 3.10 -4.32
CA THR A 336 -15.42 2.92 -4.45
C THR A 336 -16.10 4.16 -5.05
N GLU A 337 -15.59 5.37 -4.75
CA GLU A 337 -16.04 6.60 -5.41
C GLU A 337 -15.73 6.58 -6.91
N LEU A 338 -14.54 6.12 -7.30
CA LEU A 338 -14.08 6.09 -8.69
C LEU A 338 -14.86 5.10 -9.57
N VAL A 339 -15.25 3.94 -9.05
CA VAL A 339 -15.99 2.92 -9.82
C VAL A 339 -17.49 3.18 -9.90
N ASN A 340 -18.01 4.11 -9.08
CA ASN A 340 -19.43 4.42 -8.99
C ASN A 340 -19.84 5.54 -9.98
N PRO A 341 -20.67 5.25 -11.00
CA PRO A 341 -21.05 6.22 -12.03
C PRO A 341 -21.82 7.43 -11.47
N ALA A 342 -22.46 7.31 -10.30
CA ALA A 342 -23.15 8.41 -9.64
C ALA A 342 -22.19 9.39 -8.93
N MET A 343 -20.91 9.04 -8.81
CA MET A 343 -19.93 9.78 -8.01
C MET A 343 -18.67 10.14 -8.78
N ASN A 344 -18.32 9.38 -9.82
CA ASN A 344 -17.04 9.42 -10.51
C ASN A 344 -16.94 10.44 -11.67
N ARG A 345 -17.90 11.36 -11.78
CA ARG A 345 -17.91 12.45 -12.77
C ARG A 345 -17.83 11.98 -14.23
N GLY A 346 -18.82 11.23 -14.69
CA GLY A 346 -19.00 10.87 -16.10
C GLY A 346 -18.19 9.66 -16.58
N LEU A 347 -17.42 9.00 -15.70
CA LEU A 347 -16.78 7.73 -16.04
C LEU A 347 -17.82 6.60 -16.11
N PRO A 348 -17.64 5.60 -17.00
CA PRO A 348 -18.54 4.45 -17.11
C PRO A 348 -18.65 3.66 -15.79
N PRO A 349 -19.79 2.96 -15.55
CA PRO A 349 -19.96 2.10 -14.38
C PRO A 349 -18.88 1.02 -14.34
N SER A 350 -18.28 0.80 -13.16
CA SER A 350 -17.22 -0.22 -12.98
C SER A 350 -16.05 -0.05 -13.97
N LEU A 351 -15.84 1.16 -14.48
CA LEU A 351 -14.78 1.50 -15.45
C LEU A 351 -14.77 0.58 -16.69
N ALA A 352 -15.97 0.25 -17.18
CA ALA A 352 -16.16 -0.52 -18.41
C ALA A 352 -15.72 0.31 -19.64
N ALA A 353 -14.82 -0.24 -20.46
CA ALA A 353 -14.34 0.43 -21.67
C ALA A 353 -15.20 0.18 -22.91
N SER A 354 -16.16 -0.74 -22.82
CA SER A 354 -17.14 -1.07 -23.86
C SER A 354 -18.56 -0.90 -23.30
N ASP A 355 -19.57 -1.37 -24.04
CA ASP A 355 -20.96 -1.26 -23.62
C ASP A 355 -21.21 -1.88 -22.23
N PRO A 356 -21.73 -1.09 -21.26
CA PRO A 356 -21.91 -1.51 -19.87
C PRO A 356 -22.83 -2.71 -19.68
N SER A 357 -23.76 -2.97 -20.60
CA SER A 357 -24.65 -4.12 -20.54
C SER A 357 -23.92 -5.47 -20.57
N LEU A 358 -22.73 -5.52 -21.16
CA LEU A 358 -21.90 -6.72 -21.35
C LEU A 358 -20.50 -6.61 -20.75
N ASN A 359 -20.21 -5.53 -20.00
CA ASN A 359 -18.90 -5.30 -19.42
C ASN A 359 -19.01 -4.78 -17.98
N TYR A 360 -18.76 -5.66 -17.02
CA TYR A 360 -18.79 -5.35 -15.59
C TYR A 360 -17.41 -5.08 -14.97
N HIS A 361 -16.36 -5.09 -15.80
CA HIS A 361 -14.94 -4.90 -15.47
C HIS A 361 -14.58 -4.91 -13.97
N THR A 362 -14.50 -3.76 -13.30
CA THR A 362 -13.96 -3.67 -11.92
C THR A 362 -14.96 -4.04 -10.83
N LYS A 363 -16.18 -4.51 -11.15
CA LYS A 363 -17.17 -4.89 -10.14
C LYS A 363 -16.65 -5.96 -9.18
N GLY A 364 -15.94 -6.97 -9.69
CA GLY A 364 -15.29 -7.99 -8.86
C GLY A 364 -14.15 -7.43 -8.00
N ALA A 365 -13.39 -6.48 -8.56
CA ALA A 365 -12.32 -5.80 -7.84
C ALA A 365 -12.88 -4.92 -6.70
N ASP A 366 -14.00 -4.22 -6.90
CA ASP A 366 -14.68 -3.44 -5.84
C ASP A 366 -15.09 -4.33 -4.67
N ILE A 367 -15.68 -5.51 -4.95
CA ILE A 367 -15.99 -6.53 -3.93
C ILE A 367 -14.72 -6.99 -3.19
N ALA A 368 -13.63 -7.26 -3.92
CA ALA A 368 -12.37 -7.66 -3.32
C ALA A 368 -11.80 -6.56 -2.40
N THR A 369 -11.83 -5.29 -2.84
CA THR A 369 -11.36 -4.17 -2.00
C THR A 369 -12.18 -4.00 -0.72
N ALA A 370 -13.49 -4.27 -0.77
CA ALA A 370 -14.34 -4.28 0.42
C ALA A 370 -13.95 -5.39 1.40
N ALA A 371 -13.63 -6.59 0.90
CA ALA A 371 -13.14 -7.69 1.73
C ALA A 371 -11.79 -7.34 2.40
N TYR A 372 -10.85 -6.78 1.63
CA TYR A 372 -9.52 -6.40 2.14
C TYR A 372 -9.61 -5.34 3.24
N VAL A 373 -10.41 -4.29 3.07
CA VAL A 373 -10.54 -3.24 4.11
C VAL A 373 -11.25 -3.76 5.36
N ALA A 374 -12.19 -4.71 5.21
CA ALA A 374 -12.85 -5.35 6.35
C ALA A 374 -11.85 -6.20 7.16
N GLU A 375 -11.00 -6.98 6.48
CA GLU A 375 -9.95 -7.77 7.12
C GLU A 375 -8.90 -6.87 7.81
N LEU A 376 -8.47 -5.77 7.16
CA LEU A 376 -7.61 -4.77 7.80
C LEU A 376 -8.22 -4.21 9.08
N GLY A 377 -9.53 -3.95 9.07
CA GLY A 377 -10.26 -3.48 10.26
C GLY A 377 -10.23 -4.49 11.42
N HIS A 378 -10.33 -5.78 11.11
CA HIS A 378 -10.19 -6.83 12.12
C HIS A 378 -8.75 -6.93 12.65
N LEU A 379 -7.76 -6.89 11.76
CA LEU A 379 -6.35 -6.99 12.13
C LEU A 379 -5.88 -5.79 12.97
N ALA A 380 -6.51 -4.61 12.84
CA ALA A 380 -6.17 -3.41 13.60
C ALA A 380 -6.36 -3.53 15.12
N ASN A 381 -7.05 -4.57 15.62
CA ASN A 381 -7.21 -4.79 17.05
C ASN A 381 -5.85 -4.98 17.76
N PRO A 382 -5.69 -4.47 18.99
CA PRO A 382 -4.45 -4.62 19.75
C PRO A 382 -4.24 -6.07 20.19
N VAL A 383 -2.99 -6.51 20.17
CA VAL A 383 -2.53 -7.80 20.71
C VAL A 383 -2.20 -7.66 22.20
N SER A 384 -1.69 -6.49 22.61
CA SER A 384 -1.24 -6.15 23.97
C SER A 384 -2.33 -6.30 25.04
N THR A 385 -3.61 -6.19 24.66
CA THR A 385 -4.74 -6.40 25.58
C THR A 385 -4.99 -7.87 25.93
N HIS A 386 -4.25 -8.80 25.32
CA HIS A 386 -4.38 -10.24 25.53
C HIS A 386 -3.24 -10.85 26.36
N VAL A 387 -2.42 -10.03 27.02
CA VAL A 387 -1.34 -10.50 27.92
C VAL A 387 -1.87 -11.48 28.95
N GLN A 388 -1.20 -12.62 29.05
CA GLN A 388 -1.49 -13.67 30.03
C GLN A 388 -0.38 -13.73 31.07
N SER A 389 -0.73 -14.10 32.30
CA SER A 389 0.28 -14.36 33.33
C SER A 389 0.99 -15.68 33.03
N ALA A 390 2.27 -15.62 32.67
CA ALA A 390 3.04 -16.77 32.21
C ALA A 390 4.15 -17.16 33.19
N GLU A 391 4.67 -18.38 33.00
CA GLU A 391 5.87 -18.87 33.69
C GLU A 391 5.78 -18.72 35.21
N MET A 392 4.84 -19.47 35.81
CA MET A 392 4.59 -19.48 37.26
C MET A 392 4.36 -18.07 37.86
N HIS A 393 3.73 -17.18 37.09
CA HIS A 393 3.47 -15.77 37.42
C HIS A 393 4.70 -14.85 37.49
N ASN A 394 5.90 -15.35 37.22
CA ASN A 394 7.08 -14.50 37.12
C ASN A 394 6.96 -13.55 35.91
N GLN A 395 6.46 -14.06 34.78
CA GLN A 395 6.20 -13.27 33.58
C GLN A 395 4.73 -12.84 33.52
N ALA A 396 4.23 -12.29 34.64
CA ALA A 396 2.86 -11.81 34.76
C ALA A 396 2.52 -10.67 33.79
N VAL A 397 3.53 -9.89 33.41
CA VAL A 397 3.48 -8.92 32.32
C VAL A 397 4.49 -9.30 31.24
N ASN A 398 4.07 -9.24 30.00
CA ASN A 398 4.87 -9.58 28.83
C ASN A 398 4.39 -8.73 27.64
N SER A 399 5.24 -8.55 26.64
CA SER A 399 4.94 -7.59 25.58
C SER A 399 4.13 -8.15 24.43
N LEU A 400 4.22 -9.46 24.16
CA LEU A 400 3.69 -10.09 22.96
C LEU A 400 4.20 -9.45 21.65
N ALA A 401 5.38 -8.80 21.68
CA ALA A 401 5.89 -8.00 20.57
C ALA A 401 6.01 -8.78 19.26
N LEU A 402 6.54 -10.01 19.29
CA LEU A 402 6.62 -10.83 18.08
C LEU A 402 5.24 -11.22 17.54
N VAL A 403 4.23 -11.40 18.40
CA VAL A 403 2.85 -11.68 17.96
C VAL A 403 2.25 -10.43 17.31
N SER A 404 2.45 -9.25 17.89
CA SER A 404 2.00 -7.97 17.31
C SER A 404 2.69 -7.69 15.97
N ALA A 405 4.00 -7.91 15.87
CA ALA A 405 4.76 -7.74 14.63
C ALA A 405 4.25 -8.68 13.52
N ARG A 406 3.94 -9.94 13.85
CA ARG A 406 3.32 -10.90 12.92
C ARG A 406 1.96 -10.43 12.42
N ALA A 407 1.10 -9.93 13.30
CA ALA A 407 -0.20 -9.39 12.90
C ALA A 407 -0.04 -8.18 11.96
N THR A 408 0.98 -7.34 12.21
CA THR A 408 1.30 -6.19 11.35
C THR A 408 1.78 -6.62 9.97
N ILE A 409 2.56 -7.71 9.85
CA ILE A 409 2.92 -8.29 8.54
C ILE A 409 1.68 -8.73 7.77
N SER A 410 0.73 -9.41 8.42
CA SER A 410 -0.54 -9.77 7.76
C SER A 410 -1.31 -8.54 7.27
N SER A 411 -1.33 -7.43 8.03
CA SER A 411 -1.93 -6.18 7.57
C SER A 411 -1.20 -5.58 6.37
N LEU A 412 0.12 -5.71 6.27
CA LEU A 412 0.90 -5.24 5.12
C LEU A 412 0.57 -6.03 3.85
N GLU A 413 0.40 -7.35 3.97
CA GLU A 413 -0.01 -8.22 2.87
C GLU A 413 -1.38 -7.79 2.32
N VAL A 414 -2.38 -7.65 3.21
CA VAL A 414 -3.74 -7.24 2.82
C VAL A 414 -3.76 -5.81 2.25
N LEU A 415 -3.03 -4.87 2.84
CA LEU A 415 -2.94 -3.51 2.30
C LEU A 415 -2.26 -3.49 0.92
N SER A 416 -1.28 -4.36 0.69
CA SER A 416 -0.62 -4.49 -0.61
C SER A 416 -1.56 -5.02 -1.69
N LEU A 417 -2.46 -5.96 -1.35
CA LEU A 417 -3.53 -6.44 -2.25
C LEU A 417 -4.53 -5.33 -2.60
N LEU A 418 -4.94 -4.56 -1.60
CA LEU A 418 -5.83 -3.42 -1.79
C LEU A 418 -5.19 -2.33 -2.66
N THR A 419 -3.91 -2.02 -2.40
CA THR A 419 -3.17 -0.98 -3.12
C THR A 419 -2.91 -1.38 -4.57
N SER A 420 -2.52 -2.63 -4.85
CA SER A 420 -2.34 -3.12 -6.22
C SER A 420 -3.65 -3.10 -7.01
N THR A 421 -4.75 -3.50 -6.36
CA THR A 421 -6.09 -3.44 -6.95
C THR A 421 -6.48 -2.00 -7.29
N TYR A 422 -6.23 -1.04 -6.40
CA TYR A 422 -6.56 0.35 -6.68
C TYR A 422 -5.68 0.96 -7.77
N LEU A 423 -4.39 0.66 -7.81
CA LEU A 423 -3.50 1.09 -8.90
C LEU A 423 -3.97 0.57 -10.27
N TYR A 424 -4.45 -0.67 -10.34
CA TYR A 424 -5.07 -1.23 -11.53
C TYR A 424 -6.29 -0.42 -11.97
N ILE A 425 -7.22 -0.16 -11.03
CA ILE A 425 -8.44 0.63 -11.24
C ILE A 425 -8.08 2.05 -11.71
N LEU A 426 -7.10 2.69 -11.08
CA LEU A 426 -6.62 4.03 -11.43
C LEU A 426 -6.10 4.08 -12.86
N CYS A 427 -5.24 3.14 -13.26
CA CYS A 427 -4.70 3.14 -14.62
C CYS A 427 -5.82 3.02 -15.66
N GLN A 428 -6.84 2.18 -15.41
CA GLN A 428 -8.00 2.08 -16.30
C GLN A 428 -8.76 3.41 -16.38
N ALA A 429 -9.02 4.04 -15.24
CA ALA A 429 -9.76 5.31 -15.20
C ALA A 429 -9.02 6.43 -15.95
N LEU A 430 -7.69 6.50 -15.84
CA LEU A 430 -6.88 7.48 -16.55
C LEU A 430 -6.94 7.26 -18.08
N ASP A 431 -6.91 6.01 -18.54
CA ASP A 431 -7.10 5.70 -19.98
C ASP A 431 -8.48 6.14 -20.47
N LEU A 432 -9.53 5.85 -19.68
CA LEU A 432 -10.91 6.25 -20.01
C LEU A 432 -11.10 7.78 -20.01
N ARG A 433 -10.41 8.50 -19.13
CA ARG A 433 -10.43 9.97 -19.13
C ARG A 433 -9.86 10.54 -20.42
N VAL A 434 -8.74 10.01 -20.88
CA VAL A 434 -8.11 10.52 -22.10
C VAL A 434 -8.85 10.07 -23.35
N LEU A 435 -9.43 8.86 -23.35
CA LEU A 435 -10.40 8.46 -24.38
C LEU A 435 -11.59 9.43 -24.44
N ARG A 436 -12.10 9.87 -23.28
CA ARG A 436 -13.17 10.86 -23.20
C ARG A 436 -12.74 12.23 -23.76
N VAL A 437 -11.53 12.69 -23.49
CA VAL A 437 -10.99 13.93 -24.08
C VAL A 437 -10.96 13.84 -25.61
N ASP A 438 -10.40 12.76 -26.16
CA ASP A 438 -10.36 12.55 -27.61
C ASP A 438 -11.78 12.47 -28.21
N PHE A 439 -12.73 11.86 -27.50
CA PHE A 439 -14.14 11.80 -27.91
C PHE A 439 -14.81 13.18 -27.91
N ASP A 440 -14.61 13.97 -26.86
CA ASP A 440 -15.24 15.28 -26.71
C ASP A 440 -14.81 16.23 -27.84
N GLU A 441 -13.52 16.25 -28.19
CA GLU A 441 -13.03 17.02 -29.35
C GLU A 441 -13.70 16.61 -30.68
N GLY A 442 -13.87 15.31 -30.90
CA GLY A 442 -14.52 14.79 -32.10
C GLY A 442 -16.04 15.06 -32.10
N PHE A 443 -16.67 14.95 -30.94
CA PHE A 443 -18.10 15.18 -30.74
C PHE A 443 -18.46 16.65 -30.99
N GLU A 444 -17.65 17.59 -30.52
CA GLU A 444 -17.83 19.03 -30.81
C GLU A 444 -17.82 19.31 -32.32
N ARG A 445 -16.89 18.70 -33.06
CA ARG A 445 -16.82 18.82 -34.52
C ARG A 445 -18.05 18.24 -35.20
N ILE A 446 -18.52 17.06 -34.77
CA ILE A 446 -19.73 16.43 -35.30
C ILE A 446 -20.94 17.35 -35.11
N VAL A 447 -21.14 17.89 -33.90
CA VAL A 447 -22.26 18.78 -33.60
C VAL A 447 -22.18 20.07 -34.43
N ALA A 448 -21.01 20.68 -34.51
CA ALA A 448 -20.81 21.90 -35.31
C ALA A 448 -21.07 21.66 -36.81
N ASP A 449 -20.58 20.55 -37.36
CA ASP A 449 -20.80 20.16 -38.76
C ASP A 449 -22.29 19.94 -39.05
N GLU A 450 -22.97 19.15 -38.23
CA GLU A 450 -24.40 18.84 -38.42
C GLU A 450 -25.27 20.08 -38.26
N LEU A 451 -24.93 20.97 -37.32
CA LEU A 451 -25.65 22.25 -37.20
C LEU A 451 -25.52 23.09 -38.45
N ARG A 452 -24.32 23.17 -39.01
CA ARG A 452 -24.06 23.91 -40.24
C ARG A 452 -24.77 23.26 -41.42
N LEU A 453 -24.72 21.94 -41.57
CA LEU A 453 -25.29 21.23 -42.73
C LEU A 453 -26.81 21.24 -42.72
N VAL A 454 -27.43 20.93 -41.58
CA VAL A 454 -28.88 20.76 -41.46
C VAL A 454 -29.60 22.10 -41.36
N PHE A 455 -29.02 23.09 -40.67
CA PHE A 455 -29.69 24.38 -40.41
C PHE A 455 -29.14 25.56 -41.21
N ARG A 456 -28.31 25.35 -42.25
CA ARG A 456 -27.77 26.43 -43.12
C ARG A 456 -28.84 27.37 -43.69
N SER A 457 -30.03 26.86 -44.01
CA SER A 457 -31.12 27.63 -44.60
C SER A 457 -32.00 28.31 -43.56
N HIS A 458 -31.79 28.02 -42.27
CA HIS A 458 -32.64 28.46 -41.17
C HIS A 458 -31.91 29.36 -40.17
N LEU A 459 -30.58 29.28 -40.07
CA LEU A 459 -29.77 30.04 -39.10
C LEU A 459 -28.54 30.65 -39.77
N ASP A 460 -28.22 31.90 -39.42
CA ASP A 460 -26.93 32.52 -39.74
C ASP A 460 -25.78 31.95 -38.89
N ALA A 461 -24.54 32.23 -39.27
CA ALA A 461 -23.35 31.68 -38.61
C ALA A 461 -23.19 32.10 -37.14
N SER A 462 -23.63 33.30 -36.77
CA SER A 462 -23.54 33.82 -35.40
C SER A 462 -24.49 33.05 -34.47
N ARG A 463 -25.73 32.83 -34.92
CA ARG A 463 -26.75 32.06 -34.21
C ARG A 463 -26.38 30.60 -34.11
N GLN A 464 -25.79 30.01 -35.16
CA GLN A 464 -25.26 28.65 -35.12
C GLN A 464 -24.19 28.48 -34.03
N SER A 465 -23.27 29.45 -33.90
CA SER A 465 -22.23 29.39 -32.87
C SER A 465 -22.78 29.53 -31.45
N MET A 466 -23.70 30.48 -31.22
CA MET A 466 -24.33 30.68 -29.90
C MET A 466 -25.18 29.47 -29.49
N PHE A 467 -25.89 28.88 -30.44
CA PHE A 467 -26.67 27.67 -30.20
C PHE A 467 -25.75 26.48 -29.91
N GLY A 468 -24.70 26.31 -30.73
CA GLY A 468 -23.78 25.18 -30.63
C GLY A 468 -23.17 25.06 -29.23
N SER A 469 -22.76 26.18 -28.63
CA SER A 469 -22.22 26.17 -27.26
C SER A 469 -23.25 25.75 -26.20
N LYS A 470 -24.50 26.25 -26.30
CA LYS A 470 -25.58 25.84 -25.37
C LYS A 470 -25.97 24.38 -25.53
N ALA A 471 -26.08 23.91 -26.77
CA ALA A 471 -26.39 22.53 -27.08
C ALA A 471 -25.29 21.59 -26.59
N LEU A 472 -24.04 21.88 -26.90
CA LEU A 472 -22.89 21.10 -26.43
C LEU A 472 -22.85 20.99 -24.91
N LYS A 473 -23.08 22.10 -24.18
CA LYS A 473 -23.15 22.08 -22.72
C LYS A 473 -24.19 21.08 -22.20
N ILE A 474 -25.42 21.10 -22.72
CA ILE A 474 -26.49 20.18 -22.28
C ILE A 474 -26.20 18.74 -22.72
N MET A 475 -25.66 18.55 -23.92
CA MET A 475 -25.32 17.23 -24.45
C MET A 475 -24.21 16.58 -23.60
N PHE A 476 -23.17 17.31 -23.22
CA PHE A 476 -22.12 16.83 -22.32
C PHE A 476 -22.66 16.49 -20.93
N GLN A 477 -23.49 17.35 -20.34
CA GLN A 477 -24.17 17.05 -19.07
C GLN A 477 -25.03 15.77 -19.18
N THR A 478 -25.70 15.58 -20.31
CA THR A 478 -26.49 14.37 -20.56
C THR A 478 -25.58 13.15 -20.63
N LEU A 479 -24.47 13.22 -21.36
CA LEU A 479 -23.50 12.13 -21.47
C LEU A 479 -22.95 11.68 -20.10
N ASP A 480 -22.67 12.63 -19.21
CA ASP A 480 -22.22 12.33 -17.84
C ASP A 480 -23.29 11.61 -17.01
N GLN A 481 -24.55 12.01 -17.18
CA GLN A 481 -25.70 11.41 -16.46
C GLN A 481 -26.13 10.07 -17.03
N THR A 482 -25.83 9.80 -18.30
CA THR A 482 -26.22 8.57 -19.01
C THR A 482 -25.05 7.60 -19.23
N SER A 483 -23.95 7.74 -18.47
CA SER A 483 -22.76 6.87 -18.58
C SER A 483 -23.03 5.37 -18.36
N THR A 484 -24.19 5.01 -17.83
CA THR A 484 -24.65 3.64 -17.65
C THR A 484 -25.38 3.04 -18.86
N MET A 485 -25.65 3.82 -19.90
CA MET A 485 -26.30 3.35 -21.13
C MET A 485 -25.26 2.75 -22.09
N ASP A 486 -25.70 1.83 -22.94
CA ASP A 486 -24.90 1.38 -24.09
C ASP A 486 -24.72 2.52 -25.08
N VAL A 487 -23.63 2.50 -25.85
CA VAL A 487 -23.16 3.68 -26.57
C VAL A 487 -24.21 4.26 -27.52
N ALA A 488 -24.94 3.43 -28.26
CA ALA A 488 -25.94 3.90 -29.24
C ALA A 488 -27.11 4.63 -28.56
N ASP A 489 -27.59 4.10 -27.43
CA ASP A 489 -28.65 4.70 -26.64
C ASP A 489 -28.17 5.98 -25.95
N GLN A 490 -26.94 5.95 -25.42
CA GLN A 490 -26.30 7.12 -24.80
C GLN A 490 -26.19 8.29 -25.78
N MET A 491 -25.69 8.03 -27.00
CA MET A 491 -25.56 9.06 -28.04
C MET A 491 -26.92 9.55 -28.51
N SER A 492 -27.93 8.69 -28.57
CA SER A 492 -29.31 9.06 -28.91
C SER A 492 -29.92 9.97 -27.85
N ALA A 493 -29.72 9.66 -26.57
CA ALA A 493 -30.17 10.48 -25.45
C ALA A 493 -29.48 11.85 -25.43
N ALA A 494 -28.16 11.89 -25.63
CA ALA A 494 -27.40 13.13 -25.75
C ALA A 494 -27.89 13.98 -26.92
N ALA A 495 -28.04 13.41 -28.12
CA ALA A 495 -28.57 14.15 -29.26
C ALA A 495 -30.00 14.67 -29.01
N ALA A 496 -30.85 13.89 -28.34
CA ALA A 496 -32.22 14.28 -28.01
C ALA A 496 -32.30 15.45 -27.02
N SER A 497 -31.34 15.61 -26.11
CA SER A 497 -31.35 16.69 -25.11
C SER A 497 -31.14 18.09 -25.72
N SER A 498 -30.68 18.17 -26.97
CA SER A 498 -30.59 19.43 -27.71
C SER A 498 -31.94 19.97 -28.22
N VAL A 499 -32.97 19.12 -28.31
CA VAL A 499 -34.27 19.45 -28.94
C VAL A 499 -34.99 20.63 -28.27
N PRO A 500 -35.09 20.73 -26.93
CA PRO A 500 -35.73 21.88 -26.28
C PRO A 500 -35.05 23.20 -26.65
N ILE A 501 -33.71 23.23 -26.69
CA ILE A 501 -32.93 24.43 -27.05
C ILE A 501 -33.17 24.80 -28.51
N LEU A 502 -33.15 23.81 -29.41
CA LEU A 502 -33.44 24.04 -30.84
C LEU A 502 -34.83 24.63 -31.01
N THR A 503 -35.82 24.05 -30.34
CA THR A 503 -37.22 24.49 -30.43
C THR A 503 -37.39 25.92 -29.93
N GLU A 504 -36.80 26.26 -28.78
CA GLU A 504 -36.85 27.61 -28.23
C GLU A 504 -36.20 28.66 -29.17
N LEU A 505 -35.04 28.32 -29.74
CA LEU A 505 -34.35 29.20 -30.69
C LEU A 505 -35.22 29.49 -31.93
N PHE A 506 -35.87 28.48 -32.50
CA PHE A 506 -36.71 28.67 -33.67
C PHE A 506 -37.98 29.48 -33.36
N LEU A 507 -38.57 29.29 -32.17
CA LEU A 507 -39.68 30.11 -31.68
C LEU A 507 -39.27 31.58 -31.52
N GLN A 508 -38.09 31.86 -30.97
CA GLN A 508 -37.58 33.23 -30.80
C GLN A 508 -37.23 33.92 -32.12
N THR A 509 -36.89 33.15 -33.15
CA THR A 509 -36.48 33.69 -34.46
C THR A 509 -37.63 33.83 -35.45
N GLY A 510 -38.86 33.44 -35.08
CA GLY A 510 -40.05 33.53 -35.94
C GLY A 510 -39.92 32.72 -37.24
N SER A 511 -39.04 31.72 -37.25
CA SER A 511 -38.68 30.96 -38.44
C SER A 511 -39.57 29.71 -38.57
N ASP A 512 -40.83 29.90 -38.98
CA ASP A 512 -41.78 28.82 -39.23
C ASP A 512 -41.61 28.23 -40.65
N GLY A 513 -40.40 27.74 -40.94
CA GLY A 513 -40.09 27.11 -42.22
C GLY A 513 -40.72 25.71 -42.36
N PRO A 514 -41.32 25.36 -43.51
CA PRO A 514 -41.77 23.99 -43.76
C PRO A 514 -40.58 23.02 -43.65
N GLY A 515 -40.72 21.96 -42.84
CA GLY A 515 -39.66 20.94 -42.67
C GLY A 515 -38.69 21.19 -41.49
N LEU A 516 -38.99 22.13 -40.59
CA LEU A 516 -38.16 22.35 -39.41
C LEU A 516 -38.11 21.14 -38.45
N LEU A 517 -39.26 20.53 -38.15
CA LEU A 517 -39.34 19.33 -37.31
C LEU A 517 -38.58 18.14 -37.92
N SER A 518 -38.64 17.98 -39.26
CA SER A 518 -37.82 16.98 -39.95
C SER A 518 -36.34 17.31 -39.85
N SER A 519 -35.95 18.58 -39.93
CA SER A 519 -34.55 19.01 -39.77
C SER A 519 -34.03 18.71 -38.36
N ILE A 520 -34.81 18.97 -37.32
CA ILE A 520 -34.47 18.59 -35.93
C ILE A 520 -34.31 17.07 -35.80
N SER A 521 -35.22 16.29 -36.38
CA SER A 521 -35.13 14.82 -36.39
C SER A 521 -33.87 14.33 -37.11
N THR A 522 -33.56 14.90 -38.28
CA THR A 522 -32.35 14.59 -39.06
C THR A 522 -31.08 14.93 -38.29
N PHE A 523 -30.99 16.13 -37.72
CA PHE A 523 -29.86 16.55 -36.88
C PHE A 523 -29.62 15.56 -35.75
N ARG A 524 -30.66 15.22 -34.98
CA ARG A 524 -30.56 14.26 -33.87
C ARG A 524 -30.06 12.91 -34.34
N SER A 525 -30.64 12.37 -35.42
CA SER A 525 -30.28 11.06 -35.96
C SER A 525 -28.82 11.03 -36.45
N ASN A 526 -28.39 12.07 -37.16
CA ASN A 526 -27.03 12.16 -37.70
C ASN A 526 -25.99 12.30 -36.58
N VAL A 527 -26.22 13.19 -35.62
CA VAL A 527 -25.31 13.38 -34.47
C VAL A 527 -25.19 12.08 -33.68
N ALA A 528 -26.31 11.42 -33.35
CA ALA A 528 -26.28 10.17 -32.60
C ALA A 528 -25.50 9.07 -33.35
N SER A 529 -25.75 8.88 -34.65
CA SER A 529 -25.09 7.86 -35.47
C SER A 529 -23.59 8.14 -35.65
N ARG A 530 -23.21 9.38 -35.98
CA ARG A 530 -21.80 9.78 -36.15
C ARG A 530 -21.03 9.68 -34.83
N ALA A 531 -21.62 10.12 -33.72
CA ALA A 531 -21.00 10.03 -32.40
C ALA A 531 -20.83 8.58 -31.93
N THR A 532 -21.80 7.71 -32.22
CA THR A 532 -21.71 6.26 -31.93
C THR A 532 -20.53 5.65 -32.69
N THR A 533 -20.39 5.99 -33.97
CA THR A 533 -19.29 5.52 -34.82
C THR A 533 -17.94 6.00 -34.27
N LEU A 534 -17.82 7.30 -33.95
CA LEU A 534 -16.62 7.89 -33.37
C LEU A 534 -16.20 7.18 -32.07
N MET A 535 -17.14 6.95 -31.14
CA MET A 535 -16.84 6.28 -29.88
C MET A 535 -16.34 4.84 -30.10
N ASN A 536 -16.96 4.10 -31.03
CA ASN A 536 -16.54 2.74 -31.34
C ASN A 536 -15.16 2.69 -32.03
N GLU A 537 -14.84 3.65 -32.89
CA GLU A 537 -13.51 3.79 -33.50
C GLU A 537 -12.46 4.10 -32.43
N LEU A 538 -12.72 5.05 -31.53
CA LEU A 538 -11.82 5.37 -30.42
C LEU A 538 -11.61 4.17 -29.49
N ARG A 539 -12.69 3.49 -29.07
CA ARG A 539 -12.61 2.26 -28.27
C ARG A 539 -11.71 1.21 -28.93
N LYS A 540 -11.86 0.98 -30.23
CA LYS A 540 -11.01 0.05 -30.99
C LYS A 540 -9.54 0.46 -30.96
N VAL A 541 -9.22 1.72 -31.21
CA VAL A 541 -7.84 2.24 -31.24
C VAL A 541 -7.18 2.16 -29.86
N TYR A 542 -7.92 2.46 -28.79
CA TYR A 542 -7.41 2.37 -27.41
C TYR A 542 -7.25 0.92 -26.94
N LEU A 543 -8.27 0.08 -27.11
CA LEU A 543 -8.26 -1.30 -26.62
C LEU A 543 -7.31 -2.23 -27.40
N SER A 544 -7.06 -1.94 -28.67
CA SER A 544 -6.05 -2.67 -29.46
C SER A 544 -4.61 -2.25 -29.15
N GLY A 545 -4.42 -1.11 -28.47
CA GLY A 545 -3.10 -0.54 -28.19
C GLY A 545 -2.53 0.34 -29.31
N GLU A 546 -3.29 0.61 -30.39
CA GLU A 546 -2.86 1.49 -31.49
C GLU A 546 -2.59 2.94 -31.02
N ARG A 547 -3.31 3.42 -29.98
CA ARG A 547 -3.01 4.72 -29.34
C ARG A 547 -1.65 4.75 -28.60
N GLY A 548 -1.01 3.60 -28.45
CA GLY A 548 0.20 3.39 -27.65
C GLY A 548 -0.11 2.71 -26.31
N PRO A 549 0.92 2.19 -25.61
CA PRO A 549 0.73 1.43 -24.37
C PRO A 549 0.33 2.28 -23.16
N ALA A 550 0.58 3.60 -23.19
CA ALA A 550 0.38 4.52 -22.07
C ALA A 550 -0.27 5.85 -22.54
N PRO A 551 -1.48 5.80 -23.15
CA PRO A 551 -2.09 6.96 -23.80
C PRO A 551 -2.37 8.14 -22.85
N ALA A 552 -2.54 7.89 -21.55
CA ALA A 552 -2.83 8.96 -20.60
C ALA A 552 -1.62 9.83 -20.23
N SER A 553 -0.38 9.33 -20.42
CA SER A 553 0.85 10.00 -19.96
C SER A 553 0.96 11.50 -20.28
N PRO A 554 0.61 11.99 -21.50
CA PRO A 554 0.70 13.41 -21.85
C PRO A 554 -0.26 14.34 -21.10
N HIS A 555 -1.20 13.78 -20.33
CA HIS A 555 -2.21 14.50 -19.56
C HIS A 555 -1.96 14.45 -18.05
N LEU A 556 -1.02 13.61 -17.60
CA LEU A 556 -0.72 13.39 -16.20
C LEU A 556 0.41 14.31 -15.72
N GLY A 557 0.40 14.61 -14.42
CA GLY A 557 1.50 15.26 -13.72
C GLY A 557 2.70 14.32 -13.55
N LYS A 558 3.36 14.38 -12.39
CA LYS A 558 4.49 13.48 -12.08
C LYS A 558 4.06 12.03 -11.85
N THR A 559 2.80 11.81 -11.50
CA THR A 559 2.13 10.50 -11.38
C THR A 559 2.28 9.62 -12.63
N LYS A 560 2.54 10.22 -13.81
CA LYS A 560 2.82 9.49 -15.06
C LYS A 560 3.90 8.42 -14.92
N MET A 561 4.89 8.63 -14.04
CA MET A 561 5.96 7.64 -13.85
C MET A 561 5.45 6.30 -13.32
N ILE A 562 4.45 6.29 -12.43
CA ILE A 562 3.84 5.04 -11.94
C ILE A 562 2.87 4.46 -12.95
N TYR A 563 2.09 5.31 -13.61
CA TYR A 563 1.21 4.89 -14.70
C TYR A 563 1.99 4.20 -15.83
N GLU A 564 3.10 4.80 -16.29
CA GLU A 564 3.99 4.22 -17.30
C GLU A 564 4.71 2.97 -16.78
N TYR A 565 5.12 2.94 -15.52
CA TYR A 565 5.71 1.74 -14.93
C TYR A 565 4.72 0.55 -14.98
N ILE A 566 3.44 0.78 -14.68
CA ILE A 566 2.42 -0.27 -14.74
C ILE A 566 2.07 -0.63 -16.19
N ARG A 567 1.79 0.35 -17.05
CA ARG A 567 1.36 0.15 -18.44
C ARG A 567 2.47 -0.42 -19.33
N VAL A 568 3.67 0.16 -19.24
CA VAL A 568 4.81 -0.17 -20.11
C VAL A 568 5.76 -1.14 -19.41
N GLY A 569 6.15 -0.84 -18.17
CA GLY A 569 7.14 -1.65 -17.45
C GLY A 569 6.64 -3.03 -17.06
N LEU A 570 5.41 -3.13 -16.55
CA LEU A 570 4.77 -4.40 -16.18
C LEU A 570 3.90 -4.98 -17.30
N GLY A 571 3.60 -4.21 -18.35
CA GLY A 571 2.78 -4.67 -19.47
C GLY A 571 1.29 -4.82 -19.15
N VAL A 572 0.79 -4.22 -18.07
CA VAL A 572 -0.63 -4.29 -17.69
C VAL A 572 -1.45 -3.39 -18.60
N LYS A 573 -2.22 -3.99 -19.52
CA LYS A 573 -2.95 -3.26 -20.57
C LYS A 573 -4.28 -2.66 -20.08
N MET A 574 -4.87 -1.81 -20.91
CA MET A 574 -6.27 -1.38 -20.74
C MET A 574 -7.20 -2.59 -20.96
N HIS A 575 -8.20 -2.75 -20.09
CA HIS A 575 -9.13 -3.88 -20.15
C HIS A 575 -10.38 -3.54 -20.97
N GLY A 576 -10.88 -4.51 -21.74
CA GLY A 576 -12.19 -4.45 -22.40
C GLY A 576 -12.22 -4.92 -23.86
N LEU A 577 -11.07 -5.32 -24.43
CA LEU A 577 -10.99 -5.74 -25.83
C LEU A 577 -11.86 -6.97 -26.13
N GLU A 578 -11.87 -7.97 -25.25
CA GLU A 578 -12.71 -9.17 -25.40
C GLU A 578 -14.20 -8.82 -25.36
N ASN A 579 -14.62 -7.95 -24.42
CA ASN A 579 -16.00 -7.47 -24.34
C ASN A 579 -16.41 -6.72 -25.61
N PHE A 580 -15.52 -5.84 -26.10
CA PHE A 580 -15.77 -5.05 -27.31
C PHE A 580 -15.92 -5.93 -28.56
N ASN A 581 -15.17 -7.03 -28.65
CA ASN A 581 -15.27 -8.00 -29.73
C ASN A 581 -16.32 -9.11 -29.48
N SER A 582 -17.17 -8.96 -28.45
CA SER A 582 -18.18 -9.95 -28.07
C SER A 582 -17.63 -11.37 -27.88
N PHE A 583 -16.41 -11.48 -27.32
CA PHE A 583 -15.73 -12.76 -27.11
C PHE A 583 -15.62 -13.59 -28.40
N SER A 584 -15.22 -12.95 -29.50
CA SER A 584 -15.00 -13.63 -30.79
C SER A 584 -13.92 -14.72 -30.74
N SER A 585 -13.02 -14.66 -29.74
CA SER A 585 -12.07 -15.71 -29.38
C SER A 585 -12.55 -16.51 -28.17
N GLU A 586 -11.97 -17.69 -27.91
CA GLU A 586 -12.31 -18.46 -26.70
C GLU A 586 -11.93 -17.69 -25.43
N MET A 587 -12.76 -17.79 -24.39
CA MET A 587 -12.46 -17.18 -23.09
C MET A 587 -11.14 -17.74 -22.52
N GLY A 588 -10.24 -16.85 -22.11
CA GLY A 588 -8.98 -17.23 -21.45
C GLY A 588 -7.72 -17.08 -22.31
N GLU A 589 -7.81 -16.49 -23.50
CA GLU A 589 -6.63 -16.11 -24.29
C GLU A 589 -5.87 -14.91 -23.70
N ASN A 590 -6.54 -14.05 -22.93
CA ASN A 590 -5.93 -12.92 -22.23
C ASN A 590 -5.82 -13.16 -20.71
N ASP A 591 -4.85 -12.49 -20.09
CA ASP A 591 -4.68 -12.49 -18.64
C ASP A 591 -5.97 -12.02 -17.94
N THR A 592 -6.37 -12.76 -16.90
CA THR A 592 -7.50 -12.34 -16.08
C THR A 592 -7.20 -11.02 -15.36
N ILE A 593 -8.25 -10.29 -14.97
CA ILE A 593 -8.13 -9.09 -14.11
C ILE A 593 -7.29 -9.41 -12.86
N GLY A 594 -7.51 -10.57 -12.24
CA GLY A 594 -6.75 -11.02 -11.08
C GLY A 594 -5.26 -11.18 -11.37
N GLN A 595 -4.88 -11.77 -12.50
CA GLN A 595 -3.48 -11.95 -12.90
C GLN A 595 -2.77 -10.61 -13.19
N GLN A 596 -3.49 -9.65 -13.78
CA GLN A 596 -2.97 -8.30 -13.99
C GLN A 596 -2.76 -7.56 -12.65
N ILE A 597 -3.70 -7.67 -11.70
CA ILE A 597 -3.53 -7.15 -10.34
C ILE A 597 -2.37 -7.84 -9.61
N SER A 598 -2.22 -9.15 -9.77
CA SER A 598 -1.12 -9.93 -9.17
C SER A 598 0.24 -9.44 -9.68
N THR A 599 0.36 -9.11 -10.96
CA THR A 599 1.61 -8.56 -11.52
C THR A 599 2.01 -7.25 -10.84
N ILE A 600 1.04 -6.38 -10.54
CA ILE A 600 1.28 -5.14 -9.77
C ILE A 600 1.65 -5.46 -8.32
N HIS A 601 0.92 -6.41 -7.70
CA HIS A 601 1.17 -6.84 -6.34
C HIS A 601 2.59 -7.39 -6.14
N GLU A 602 3.05 -8.26 -7.04
CA GLU A 602 4.41 -8.80 -7.05
C GLU A 602 5.46 -7.69 -7.19
N ALA A 603 5.22 -6.69 -8.05
CA ALA A 603 6.13 -5.56 -8.19
C ALA A 603 6.24 -4.71 -6.91
N ILE A 604 5.17 -4.62 -6.11
CA ILE A 604 5.18 -3.98 -4.78
C ILE A 604 5.97 -4.85 -3.79
N ARG A 605 5.65 -6.14 -3.70
CA ARG A 605 6.24 -7.09 -2.72
C ARG A 605 7.72 -7.38 -2.96
N ASP A 606 8.14 -7.51 -4.21
CA ASP A 606 9.53 -7.78 -4.60
C ASP A 606 10.43 -6.52 -4.54
N GLY A 607 9.86 -5.36 -4.18
CA GLY A 607 10.57 -4.09 -4.11
C GLY A 607 10.91 -3.46 -5.47
N LYS A 608 10.57 -4.11 -6.60
CA LYS A 608 10.83 -3.61 -7.96
C LYS A 608 10.21 -2.22 -8.21
N MET A 609 9.02 -1.98 -7.63
CA MET A 609 8.34 -0.69 -7.73
C MET A 609 8.93 0.40 -6.83
N GLN A 610 9.67 0.04 -5.77
CA GLN A 610 10.15 1.02 -4.77
C GLN A 610 11.03 2.10 -5.40
N LYS A 611 11.90 1.73 -6.34
CA LYS A 611 12.75 2.70 -7.05
C LYS A 611 11.93 3.71 -7.85
N ALA A 612 10.87 3.26 -8.53
CA ALA A 612 9.99 4.14 -9.28
C ALA A 612 9.23 5.11 -8.36
N VAL A 613 8.77 4.61 -7.20
CA VAL A 613 8.10 5.43 -6.17
C VAL A 613 9.06 6.46 -5.59
N LEU A 614 10.26 6.07 -5.15
CA LEU A 614 11.23 6.98 -4.55
C LEU A 614 11.67 8.10 -5.52
N ASN A 615 11.78 7.80 -6.81
CA ASN A 615 12.11 8.80 -7.83
C ASN A 615 11.07 9.92 -7.94
N LEU A 616 9.80 9.68 -7.58
CA LEU A 616 8.76 10.72 -7.55
C LEU A 616 9.05 11.79 -6.49
N PHE A 617 9.69 11.39 -5.40
CA PHE A 617 10.00 12.25 -4.26
C PHE A 617 11.42 12.81 -4.33
N SER A 618 12.30 12.26 -5.17
CA SER A 618 13.64 12.81 -5.41
C SER A 618 13.55 14.16 -6.15
N GLY A 619 13.97 15.24 -5.49
CA GLY A 619 13.90 16.60 -6.04
C GLY A 619 12.76 17.46 -5.48
N LEU A 620 11.85 16.88 -4.69
CA LEU A 620 11.08 17.67 -3.72
C LEU A 620 12.09 18.07 -2.66
N GLY A 621 12.55 19.33 -2.70
CA GLY A 621 13.56 19.81 -1.77
C GLY A 621 13.18 19.38 -0.36
N THR A 622 14.06 18.67 0.32
CA THR A 622 13.94 18.47 1.75
C THR A 622 14.00 19.86 2.36
N GLN A 623 12.85 20.49 2.59
CA GLN A 623 12.76 21.35 3.76
C GLN A 623 12.91 20.39 4.92
N THR A 624 14.17 20.08 5.23
CA THR A 624 14.54 19.39 6.44
C THR A 624 13.94 20.23 7.56
N PHE A 625 12.83 19.79 8.11
CA PHE A 625 12.40 20.18 9.46
C PHE A 625 13.37 19.53 10.45
N HIS A 626 14.67 19.77 10.28
CA HIS A 626 15.72 19.53 11.26
C HIS A 626 15.58 20.60 12.35
N ASN A 627 14.51 20.49 13.14
CA ASN A 627 14.41 21.14 14.45
C ASN A 627 13.48 20.40 15.41
N VAL A 628 13.28 19.08 15.23
CA VAL A 628 12.55 18.22 16.18
C VAL A 628 13.50 17.63 17.26
N GLY A 629 14.76 18.10 17.33
CA GLY A 629 15.78 17.61 18.25
C GLY A 629 16.20 18.59 19.37
N GLN A 630 15.56 19.74 19.54
CA GLN A 630 15.79 20.59 20.72
C GLN A 630 14.76 20.23 21.81
N PRO A 631 15.17 20.02 23.07
CA PRO A 631 14.21 19.91 24.16
C PRO A 631 13.43 21.23 24.20
N TYR A 632 12.11 21.14 24.05
CA TYR A 632 11.16 22.25 24.14
C TYR A 632 11.70 23.40 24.99
N GLN A 633 12.25 24.43 24.35
CA GLN A 633 12.49 25.68 25.02
C GLN A 633 11.11 26.18 25.44
N ARG A 634 10.95 26.34 26.76
CA ARG A 634 9.77 26.89 27.41
C ARG A 634 9.25 28.08 26.61
N LEU A 635 8.09 27.91 25.97
CA LEU A 635 7.32 29.06 25.50
C LEU A 635 7.13 30.03 26.67
N PRO A 636 7.35 31.34 26.49
CA PRO A 636 7.12 32.31 27.55
C PRO A 636 5.66 32.23 27.99
N ARG A 637 5.44 32.17 29.31
CA ARG A 637 4.11 32.29 29.91
C ARG A 637 3.47 33.60 29.43
N VAL A 638 2.49 33.52 28.54
CA VAL A 638 1.59 34.63 28.25
C VAL A 638 0.59 34.72 29.41
N HIS A 639 1.01 35.38 30.48
CA HIS A 639 0.10 36.09 31.37
C HIS A 639 0.30 37.58 31.13
N THR A 640 -0.59 38.22 30.38
CA THR A 640 -1.22 39.51 30.75
C THR A 640 -2.16 40.01 29.64
N ARG A 641 -3.42 40.25 30.03
CA ARG A 641 -4.41 41.19 29.45
C ARG A 641 -4.86 40.94 28.00
N LEU A 642 -5.95 40.19 27.85
CA LEU A 642 -7.30 40.70 27.57
C LEU A 642 -8.34 39.59 27.79
#